data_AF-A0AAU5M5Y6-F1
#
_entry.id   AF-A0AAU5M5Y6-F1
#
_cell.length_a   1.000
_cell.length_b   1.000
_cell.length_c   1.000
_cell.angle_alpha   90.00
_cell.angle_beta   90.00
_cell.angle_gamma   90.00
#
_symmetry.space_group_name_H-M   'P 1'
#
loop_
_entity.id
_entity.type
_entity.pdbx_description
1 polymer ?
#
loop_
_entity_poly.entity_id
_entity_poly.type
_entity_poly.pdbx_seq_one_letter_code
_entity_poly.pdbx_strand_id
1 'polypeptide(L)'
;MEMTPAVDGQLSDLRGRIFAEFEPVDARSIAEFHKHLAEIDADALMFMARKSYCVYDMFTKLGVAGSPLPILSDRVLDLNVDPLKTRRVALVDDTVILGSTLARAKRTLESSDVGTTVHALAVNKDSYVPELVTIDYAQVFMSDEAVKTLCASEVRALSLLPRPYMVDFPLYEGLRVQTSDLHAFLSSIEWTVHSLTAPHQAVTDSVTYTFFPSEELREELRQRLGVAVFNCLDIIKLRAFGRFLDGTLQLTIVPLITLRPLKTADLHSLTRHLLESIALRSTPATDELIQALQSPQAFVRMIQYLLGAGLVERFLWSTRGAVQTSRDSHLSALDVDAHFGPWNSLNIGAALTSARTAFAKDGRLFTARAHLNMPKLEPVATPPSLQLWSQTLLEDRDTETSDSIQLSLEAENPSSGRVETDMAEVFLAMFHRYELPARREAATAGADYLDETGSGPSRADRLLQGITWPTLANYLCLKYRLPQTRDFRDLLSLSLDRLNDMGVAVPIIREIDGIVVRAYRHGEDVTWQDAECDLAHEMVRGLLSASGWDTVPRLVLEKALVILIRVGVSSGFLTYRPEATAAPPVARVSYDLLGAVTRIRTQARSVVGNEHWLTSYLPRRGVLVRKDKEYALGEKLGASQVNHNALSSAFSVGYLLGSLVRGDTERPALQGEARATNRTRGLTDDDLVALTTCTDPRTMLAALQAELGAFTEWWRGPGRRRLEGLDWNNAARVQETVKHLDRANGRTAVTSASRKMRDWSGMRWRTVVSQSRDRLARRSQRDASDWNAFWWPLMETEEHAREQEIRRALIFSAELCWRAFACLSLLDACLTRASGLDDASATRKLTSISEKLERFAARMSAAAVSHPGLVGKYEDIIAGWARRSPVPDAAQTFAKAAIDTTDQLVDEMQIHASECERLLAQFGTIATAKQYEFLVWYDIYDSKGNHPHPPVRGHQYRQNVHAWREAVNDTLLQIQRSAAKQSCDIHVWNGDISSVNDEKYIAVSGSRALFWARETLRRVQDVSFRFPSVKYRAIFVPTDFVGTNLWRMGDASELRGGQFLEHLSVLRKFVRTVEAEYLPEQSVLLIGGQSLVDVVTSDANVGLVDPVRTSTRTEVAFRTCEVEVLYGGVPERLQESD
;
A
#
# COMPACT_ATOMS: atom_id res chain seq x y z
N MET A 1 -33.82 13.64 -17.15
CA MET A 1 -33.98 12.29 -16.60
C MET A 1 -34.24 12.48 -15.11
N GLU A 2 -35.47 12.31 -14.64
CA GLU A 2 -35.75 12.36 -13.20
C GLU A 2 -35.09 11.16 -12.53
N MET A 3 -34.08 11.41 -11.70
CA MET A 3 -33.38 10.37 -10.95
C MET A 3 -34.24 9.95 -9.74
N THR A 4 -34.19 8.68 -9.39
CA THR A 4 -34.94 8.10 -8.27
C THR A 4 -34.37 8.56 -6.91
N PRO A 5 -35.19 8.68 -5.85
CA PRO A 5 -34.78 9.21 -4.54
C PRO A 5 -33.62 8.45 -3.84
N ALA A 6 -33.39 7.18 -4.19
CA ALA A 6 -32.29 6.37 -3.64
C ALA A 6 -30.92 6.79 -4.20
N VAL A 7 -30.87 7.25 -5.45
CA VAL A 7 -29.64 7.72 -6.12
C VAL A 7 -29.19 9.06 -5.53
N ASP A 8 -30.13 9.94 -5.17
CA ASP A 8 -29.84 11.21 -4.50
C ASP A 8 -29.19 11.03 -3.12
N GLY A 9 -29.60 10.01 -2.35
CA GLY A 9 -29.01 9.69 -1.04
C GLY A 9 -27.55 9.24 -1.12
N GLN A 10 -27.21 8.36 -2.08
CA GLN A 10 -25.85 7.86 -2.28
C GLN A 10 -24.91 8.92 -2.89
N LEU A 11 -25.41 9.75 -3.81
CA LEU A 11 -24.67 10.89 -4.36
C LEU A 11 -24.39 11.95 -3.29
N SER A 12 -25.34 12.21 -2.38
CA SER A 12 -25.15 13.13 -1.27
C SER A 12 -24.08 12.64 -0.28
N ASP A 13 -24.04 11.33 0.02
CA ASP A 13 -22.98 10.75 0.86
C ASP A 13 -21.60 10.84 0.18
N LEU A 14 -21.53 10.48 -1.11
CA LEU A 14 -20.28 10.58 -1.87
C LEU A 14 -19.76 12.01 -1.96
N ARG A 15 -20.64 12.97 -2.24
CA ARG A 15 -20.31 14.38 -2.26
C ARG A 15 -19.74 14.81 -0.91
N GLY A 16 -20.37 14.39 0.20
CA GLY A 16 -19.87 14.64 1.55
C GLY A 16 -18.45 14.10 1.77
N ARG A 17 -18.18 12.86 1.34
CA ARG A 17 -16.86 12.23 1.46
C ARG A 17 -15.80 12.93 0.62
N ILE A 18 -16.13 13.35 -0.60
CA ILE A 18 -15.21 14.07 -1.49
C ILE A 18 -14.87 15.45 -0.93
N PHE A 19 -15.86 16.20 -0.44
CA PHE A 19 -15.60 17.48 0.21
C PHE A 19 -14.80 17.32 1.51
N ALA A 20 -14.88 16.16 2.18
CA ALA A 20 -14.09 15.87 3.37
C ALA A 20 -12.60 15.60 3.08
N GLU A 21 -12.20 15.38 1.83
CA GLU A 21 -10.78 15.30 1.45
C GLU A 21 -10.08 16.67 1.48
N PHE A 22 -10.86 17.75 1.47
CA PHE A 22 -10.40 19.12 1.51
C PHE A 22 -10.59 19.74 2.89
N GLU A 23 -9.73 20.67 3.25
CA GLU A 23 -9.97 21.53 4.42
C GLU A 23 -11.24 22.36 4.22
N PRO A 24 -11.97 22.71 5.30
CA PRO A 24 -13.22 23.47 5.18
C PRO A 24 -13.09 24.80 4.42
N VAL A 25 -11.92 25.44 4.49
CA VAL A 25 -11.64 26.68 3.76
C VAL A 25 -11.43 26.40 2.27
N ASP A 26 -10.69 25.36 1.92
CA ASP A 26 -10.41 24.96 0.54
C ASP A 26 -11.69 24.48 -0.15
N ALA A 27 -12.47 23.64 0.53
CA ALA A 27 -13.79 23.21 0.08
C ALA A 27 -14.71 24.39 -0.28
N ARG A 28 -14.69 25.45 0.56
CA ARG A 28 -15.46 26.67 0.30
C ARG A 28 -14.90 27.42 -0.91
N SER A 29 -13.59 27.59 -0.99
CA SER A 29 -12.93 28.24 -2.13
C SER A 29 -13.23 27.53 -3.45
N ILE A 30 -13.18 26.20 -3.47
CA ILE A 30 -13.56 25.38 -4.64
C ILE A 30 -15.01 25.64 -5.04
N ALA A 31 -15.94 25.67 -4.07
CA ALA A 31 -17.35 25.91 -4.35
C ALA A 31 -17.60 27.33 -4.90
N GLU A 32 -16.97 28.35 -4.35
CA GLU A 32 -17.06 29.73 -4.86
C GLU A 32 -16.41 29.87 -6.23
N PHE A 33 -15.27 29.21 -6.47
CA PHE A 33 -14.63 29.21 -7.78
C PHE A 33 -15.51 28.57 -8.85
N HIS A 34 -16.20 27.47 -8.56
CA HIS A 34 -17.15 26.87 -9.51
C HIS A 34 -18.34 27.79 -9.84
N LYS A 35 -18.84 28.54 -8.86
CA LYS A 35 -19.87 29.58 -9.13
C LYS A 35 -19.32 30.65 -10.06
N HIS A 36 -18.10 31.12 -9.79
CA HIS A 36 -17.42 32.08 -10.65
C HIS A 36 -17.29 31.55 -12.09
N LEU A 37 -16.84 30.30 -12.29
CA LEU A 37 -16.74 29.67 -13.62
C LEU A 37 -18.07 29.65 -14.40
N ALA A 38 -19.21 29.56 -13.69
CA ALA A 38 -20.53 29.59 -14.31
C ALA A 38 -20.99 31.01 -14.73
N GLU A 39 -20.36 32.06 -14.19
CA GLU A 39 -20.71 33.46 -14.39
C GLU A 39 -19.70 34.22 -15.29
N ILE A 40 -18.59 33.58 -15.70
CA ILE A 40 -17.58 34.19 -16.56
C ILE A 40 -18.19 34.62 -17.91
N ASP A 41 -17.96 35.88 -18.27
CA ASP A 41 -18.32 36.45 -19.57
C ASP A 41 -17.27 36.08 -20.65
N ALA A 42 -17.37 34.86 -21.18
CA ALA A 42 -16.52 34.32 -22.24
C ALA A 42 -17.34 33.48 -23.24
N ASP A 43 -16.74 33.18 -24.40
CA ASP A 43 -17.31 32.27 -25.39
C ASP A 43 -16.95 30.79 -25.12
N ALA A 44 -15.86 30.53 -24.39
CA ALA A 44 -15.41 29.18 -24.00
C ALA A 44 -14.50 29.22 -22.75
N LEU A 45 -14.48 28.12 -22.00
CA LEU A 45 -13.54 27.90 -20.90
C LEU A 45 -12.45 26.91 -21.35
N MET A 46 -11.18 27.26 -21.18
CA MET A 46 -10.05 26.40 -21.54
C MET A 46 -9.23 26.05 -20.29
N PHE A 47 -9.28 24.78 -19.89
CA PHE A 47 -8.53 24.26 -18.76
C PHE A 47 -7.07 23.97 -19.15
N MET A 48 -6.14 24.57 -18.41
CA MET A 48 -4.71 24.54 -18.75
C MET A 48 -3.95 23.36 -18.14
N ALA A 49 -4.43 22.85 -17.02
CA ALA A 49 -3.92 21.63 -16.40
C ALA A 49 -4.94 20.49 -16.54
N ARG A 50 -4.43 19.27 -16.74
CA ARG A 50 -5.27 18.05 -16.76
C ARG A 50 -6.02 17.86 -15.45
N LYS A 51 -5.35 18.16 -14.33
CA LYS A 51 -5.92 18.12 -12.99
C LYS A 51 -7.12 19.04 -12.89
N SER A 52 -6.94 20.31 -13.23
CA SER A 52 -8.02 21.32 -13.24
C SER A 52 -9.26 20.86 -14.01
N TYR A 53 -9.08 20.37 -15.24
CA TYR A 53 -10.19 19.82 -16.03
C TYR A 53 -10.88 18.63 -15.35
N CYS A 54 -10.10 17.66 -14.85
CA CYS A 54 -10.65 16.49 -14.15
C CYS A 54 -11.39 16.89 -12.86
N VAL A 55 -10.88 17.85 -12.09
CA VAL A 55 -11.51 18.38 -10.87
C VAL A 55 -12.85 19.06 -11.21
N TYR A 56 -12.89 19.85 -12.28
CA TYR A 56 -14.13 20.46 -12.76
C TYR A 56 -15.18 19.42 -13.19
N ASP A 57 -14.78 18.41 -13.99
CA ASP A 57 -15.67 17.32 -14.41
C ASP A 57 -16.18 16.52 -13.19
N MET A 58 -15.30 16.27 -12.23
CA MET A 58 -15.63 15.60 -10.97
C MET A 58 -16.76 16.32 -10.21
N PHE A 59 -16.62 17.62 -9.97
CA PHE A 59 -17.64 18.39 -9.25
C PHE A 59 -18.94 18.55 -10.05
N THR A 60 -18.85 18.69 -11.37
CA THR A 60 -20.03 18.71 -12.25
C THR A 60 -20.83 17.41 -12.14
N LYS A 61 -20.15 16.25 -12.15
CA LYS A 61 -20.76 14.92 -11.95
C LYS A 61 -21.39 14.74 -10.56
N LEU A 62 -20.93 15.47 -9.55
CA LEU A 62 -21.50 15.49 -8.19
C LEU A 62 -22.67 16.48 -8.02
N GLY A 63 -23.12 17.11 -9.12
CA GLY A 63 -24.23 18.05 -9.10
C GLY A 63 -23.86 19.46 -8.61
N VAL A 64 -22.56 19.82 -8.62
CA VAL A 64 -22.16 21.24 -8.57
C VAL A 64 -22.47 21.85 -9.93
N ALA A 65 -23.08 23.04 -9.96
CA ALA A 65 -23.42 23.69 -11.22
C ALA A 65 -22.17 23.92 -12.07
N GLY A 66 -22.14 23.34 -13.26
CA GLY A 66 -21.12 23.58 -14.27
C GLY A 66 -21.39 24.84 -15.08
N SER A 67 -20.40 25.27 -15.85
CA SER A 67 -20.56 26.34 -16.84
C SER A 67 -21.37 25.84 -18.05
N PRO A 68 -22.31 26.63 -18.59
CA PRO A 68 -23.00 26.31 -19.84
C PRO A 68 -22.12 26.54 -21.07
N LEU A 69 -20.94 27.12 -20.90
CA LEU A 69 -20.00 27.41 -21.98
C LEU A 69 -19.33 26.13 -22.49
N PRO A 70 -18.90 26.11 -23.77
CA PRO A 70 -18.01 25.08 -24.29
C PRO A 70 -16.76 24.92 -23.42
N ILE A 71 -16.48 23.67 -23.03
CA ILE A 71 -15.31 23.30 -22.25
C ILE A 71 -14.21 22.81 -23.20
N LEU A 72 -13.04 23.42 -23.09
CA LEU A 72 -11.83 23.13 -23.85
C LEU A 72 -10.69 22.77 -22.88
N SER A 73 -9.64 22.17 -23.42
CA SER A 73 -8.37 21.91 -22.72
C SER A 73 -7.20 22.47 -23.50
N ASP A 74 -6.04 22.57 -22.85
CA ASP A 74 -4.75 22.96 -23.45
C ASP A 74 -4.43 22.24 -24.77
N ARG A 75 -4.95 21.02 -24.92
CA ARG A 75 -4.83 20.16 -26.11
C ARG A 75 -5.31 20.81 -27.40
N VAL A 76 -6.26 21.75 -27.33
CA VAL A 76 -6.78 22.47 -28.50
C VAL A 76 -5.74 23.43 -29.10
N LEU A 77 -4.75 23.86 -28.31
CA LEU A 77 -3.65 24.71 -28.79
C LEU A 77 -2.71 23.99 -29.78
N ASP A 78 -2.78 22.65 -29.84
CA ASP A 78 -2.07 21.82 -30.82
C ASP A 78 -2.78 21.75 -32.19
N LEU A 79 -4.00 22.30 -32.28
CA LEU A 79 -4.89 22.24 -33.44
C LEU A 79 -4.98 23.59 -34.14
N ASN A 80 -5.67 23.62 -35.29
CA ASN A 80 -6.07 24.88 -35.87
C ASN A 80 -7.06 25.62 -34.94
N VAL A 81 -6.61 26.75 -34.39
CA VAL A 81 -7.39 27.61 -33.49
C VAL A 81 -8.21 28.68 -34.22
N ASP A 82 -8.21 28.72 -35.56
CA ASP A 82 -9.06 29.62 -36.36
C ASP A 82 -10.54 29.66 -35.92
N PRO A 83 -11.19 28.55 -35.49
CA PRO A 83 -12.56 28.59 -34.98
C PRO A 83 -12.76 29.48 -33.75
N LEU A 84 -11.69 29.82 -33.02
CA LEU A 84 -11.69 30.70 -31.85
C LEU A 84 -11.41 32.16 -32.21
N LYS A 85 -11.08 32.47 -33.47
CA LYS A 85 -10.77 33.84 -33.88
C LYS A 85 -11.91 34.80 -33.55
N THR A 86 -11.58 35.99 -33.04
CA THR A 86 -12.52 37.01 -32.53
C THR A 86 -13.36 36.61 -31.30
N ARG A 87 -13.17 35.39 -30.76
CA ARG A 87 -13.83 34.93 -29.53
C ARG A 87 -13.04 35.33 -28.30
N ARG A 88 -13.71 35.32 -27.14
CA ARG A 88 -13.09 35.45 -25.82
C ARG A 88 -12.99 34.09 -25.15
N VAL A 89 -11.79 33.68 -24.79
CA VAL A 89 -11.52 32.41 -24.09
C VAL A 89 -11.03 32.70 -22.68
N ALA A 90 -11.65 32.08 -21.68
CA ALA A 90 -11.17 32.11 -20.32
C ALA A 90 -10.21 30.93 -20.07
N LEU A 91 -8.94 31.24 -19.82
CA LEU A 91 -7.93 30.28 -19.40
C LEU A 91 -8.11 29.97 -17.92
N VAL A 92 -8.33 28.71 -17.58
CA VAL A 92 -8.67 28.25 -16.22
C VAL A 92 -7.58 27.29 -15.73
N ASP A 93 -7.12 27.50 -14.50
CA ASP A 93 -6.21 26.58 -13.81
C ASP A 93 -6.63 26.34 -12.36
N ASP A 94 -6.28 25.18 -11.81
CA ASP A 94 -6.50 24.89 -10.39
C ASP A 94 -5.44 25.58 -9.51
N THR A 95 -4.18 25.57 -9.96
CA THR A 95 -3.06 26.10 -9.19
C THR A 95 -2.05 26.82 -10.09
N VAL A 96 -1.76 28.07 -9.76
CA VAL A 96 -0.73 28.87 -10.45
C VAL A 96 0.51 28.98 -9.59
N ILE A 97 1.58 28.30 -10.02
CA ILE A 97 2.88 28.35 -9.36
C ILE A 97 3.75 29.48 -9.91
N LEU A 98 4.13 29.42 -11.18
CA LEU A 98 4.85 30.51 -11.88
C LEU A 98 3.96 31.27 -12.86
N GLY A 99 3.01 30.58 -13.51
CA GLY A 99 2.19 31.13 -14.59
C GLY A 99 2.75 30.94 -16.00
N SER A 100 3.90 30.28 -16.18
CA SER A 100 4.54 30.10 -17.49
C SER A 100 3.68 29.38 -18.54
N THR A 101 2.87 28.39 -18.13
CA THR A 101 1.96 27.67 -19.04
C THR A 101 0.83 28.57 -19.53
N LEU A 102 0.20 29.32 -18.61
CA LEU A 102 -0.83 30.30 -18.92
C LEU A 102 -0.30 31.41 -19.83
N ALA A 103 0.90 31.92 -19.55
CA ALA A 103 1.55 32.94 -20.36
C ALA A 103 1.76 32.47 -21.81
N ARG A 104 2.24 31.24 -22.02
CA ARG A 104 2.42 30.67 -23.37
C ARG A 104 1.09 30.51 -24.10
N ALA A 105 0.09 29.94 -23.44
CA ALA A 105 -1.24 29.76 -24.03
C ALA A 105 -1.88 31.09 -24.42
N LYS A 106 -1.78 32.10 -23.53
CA LYS A 106 -2.23 33.47 -23.78
C LYS A 106 -1.56 34.05 -25.03
N ARG A 107 -0.22 34.00 -25.12
CA ARG A 107 0.54 34.46 -26.31
C ARG A 107 0.09 33.75 -27.60
N THR A 108 -0.09 32.42 -27.56
CA THR A 108 -0.56 31.63 -28.71
C THR A 108 -1.93 32.09 -29.19
N LEU A 109 -2.90 32.23 -28.27
CA LEU A 109 -4.27 32.65 -28.61
C LEU A 109 -4.33 34.10 -29.10
N GLU A 110 -3.64 35.03 -28.42
CA GLU A 110 -3.62 36.45 -28.80
C GLU A 110 -2.96 36.67 -30.17
N SER A 111 -1.93 35.88 -30.51
CA SER A 111 -1.33 35.91 -31.85
C SER A 111 -2.29 35.48 -32.97
N SER A 112 -3.38 34.79 -32.61
CA SER A 112 -4.45 34.35 -33.51
C SER A 112 -5.71 35.22 -33.43
N ASP A 113 -5.61 36.43 -32.86
CA ASP A 113 -6.73 37.38 -32.69
C ASP A 113 -7.88 36.80 -31.83
N VAL A 114 -7.52 36.08 -30.77
CA VAL A 114 -8.44 35.55 -29.75
C VAL A 114 -8.26 36.35 -28.46
N GLY A 115 -9.35 36.89 -27.92
CA GLY A 115 -9.32 37.58 -26.63
C GLY A 115 -9.17 36.58 -25.48
N THR A 116 -8.37 36.91 -24.46
CA THR A 116 -8.13 35.99 -23.32
C THR A 116 -8.35 36.65 -21.97
N THR A 117 -8.82 35.86 -21.00
CA THR A 117 -8.80 36.19 -19.56
C THR A 117 -8.25 34.99 -18.77
N VAL A 118 -7.68 35.22 -17.60
CA VAL A 118 -6.97 34.20 -16.81
C VAL A 118 -7.59 34.07 -15.43
N HIS A 119 -8.02 32.87 -15.07
CA HIS A 119 -8.74 32.55 -13.85
C HIS A 119 -8.08 31.37 -13.13
N ALA A 120 -7.85 31.52 -11.83
CA ALA A 120 -7.21 30.49 -11.03
C ALA A 120 -7.95 30.25 -9.71
N LEU A 121 -8.07 28.98 -9.31
CA LEU A 121 -8.55 28.63 -7.96
C LEU A 121 -7.52 29.10 -6.92
N ALA A 122 -6.27 28.64 -7.00
CA ALA A 122 -5.23 29.04 -6.06
C ALA A 122 -3.98 29.59 -6.74
N VAL A 123 -3.39 30.63 -6.16
CA VAL A 123 -2.12 31.22 -6.60
C VAL A 123 -1.07 31.06 -5.51
N ASN A 124 0.09 30.50 -5.87
CA ASN A 124 1.22 30.36 -4.96
C ASN A 124 1.89 31.71 -4.73
N LYS A 125 1.62 32.34 -3.60
CA LYS A 125 2.14 33.68 -3.28
C LYS A 125 3.67 33.73 -3.14
N ASP A 126 4.32 32.58 -2.94
CA ASP A 126 5.76 32.50 -2.71
C ASP A 126 6.56 32.34 -4.01
N SER A 127 5.91 31.94 -5.11
CA SER A 127 6.57 31.67 -6.41
C SER A 127 5.93 32.34 -7.62
N TYR A 128 4.71 32.85 -7.51
CA TYR A 128 4.00 33.48 -8.63
C TYR A 128 4.76 34.72 -9.13
N VAL A 129 4.87 34.83 -10.46
CA VAL A 129 5.55 35.94 -11.15
C VAL A 129 4.52 36.73 -11.97
N PRO A 130 3.99 37.85 -11.45
CA PRO A 130 2.94 38.64 -12.11
C PRO A 130 3.34 39.16 -13.50
N GLU A 131 4.63 39.38 -13.73
CA GLU A 131 5.19 39.86 -14.99
C GLU A 131 5.09 38.82 -16.11
N LEU A 132 4.93 37.52 -15.79
CA LEU A 132 4.71 36.48 -16.78
C LEU A 132 3.28 36.45 -17.29
N VAL A 133 2.33 36.51 -16.35
CA VAL A 133 0.90 36.47 -16.65
C VAL A 133 0.13 37.15 -15.53
N THR A 134 -0.69 38.13 -15.92
CA THR A 134 -1.65 38.75 -15.01
C THR A 134 -2.85 37.82 -14.84
N ILE A 135 -3.22 37.54 -13.59
CA ILE A 135 -4.41 36.79 -13.24
C ILE A 135 -5.59 37.77 -13.13
N ASP A 136 -6.63 37.59 -13.94
CA ASP A 136 -7.85 38.42 -13.91
C ASP A 136 -8.74 38.07 -12.71
N TYR A 137 -8.76 36.80 -12.31
CA TYR A 137 -9.44 36.34 -11.09
C TYR A 137 -8.64 35.24 -10.36
N ALA A 138 -8.41 35.43 -9.07
CA ALA A 138 -7.83 34.43 -8.19
C ALA A 138 -8.76 34.22 -6.98
N GLN A 139 -9.22 32.98 -6.74
CA GLN A 139 -10.07 32.70 -5.59
C GLN A 139 -9.29 32.81 -4.27
N VAL A 140 -8.05 32.33 -4.22
CA VAL A 140 -7.20 32.40 -3.02
C VAL A 140 -5.70 32.51 -3.35
N PHE A 141 -4.96 33.24 -2.51
CA PHE A 141 -3.50 33.26 -2.50
C PHE A 141 -2.97 32.46 -1.31
N MET A 142 -2.14 31.44 -1.57
CA MET A 142 -1.70 30.45 -0.58
C MET A 142 -0.17 30.33 -0.57
N SER A 143 0.42 29.90 0.54
CA SER A 143 1.85 29.54 0.59
C SER A 143 2.12 28.27 -0.23
N ASP A 144 3.39 28.02 -0.57
CA ASP A 144 3.81 26.82 -1.31
C ASP A 144 3.36 25.51 -0.63
N GLU A 145 3.46 25.43 0.70
CA GLU A 145 3.02 24.26 1.49
C GLU A 145 1.50 24.05 1.41
N ALA A 146 0.73 25.14 1.45
CA ALA A 146 -0.72 25.08 1.38
C ALA A 146 -1.21 24.73 -0.04
N VAL A 147 -0.56 25.27 -1.08
CA VAL A 147 -0.82 24.87 -2.49
C VAL A 147 -0.51 23.39 -2.70
N LYS A 148 0.62 22.89 -2.21
CA LYS A 148 0.96 21.45 -2.27
C LYS A 148 -0.08 20.58 -1.57
N THR A 149 -0.60 21.02 -0.42
CA THR A 149 -1.64 20.32 0.33
C THR A 149 -2.97 20.31 -0.43
N LEU A 150 -3.33 21.43 -1.08
CA LEU A 150 -4.49 21.51 -1.96
C LEU A 150 -4.37 20.54 -3.14
N CYS A 151 -3.25 20.55 -3.88
CA CYS A 151 -2.99 19.61 -4.98
C CYS A 151 -3.17 18.15 -4.55
N ALA A 152 -2.57 17.79 -3.42
CA ALA A 152 -2.67 16.43 -2.90
C ALA A 152 -4.11 16.05 -2.53
N SER A 153 -4.90 17.03 -2.05
CA SER A 153 -6.31 16.84 -1.70
C SER A 153 -7.18 16.67 -2.95
N GLU A 154 -6.90 17.41 -4.03
CA GLU A 154 -7.56 17.23 -5.33
C GLU A 154 -7.32 15.83 -5.90
N VAL A 155 -6.08 15.34 -5.84
CA VAL A 155 -5.73 13.99 -6.29
C VAL A 155 -6.44 12.92 -5.47
N ARG A 156 -6.47 13.06 -4.13
CA ARG A 156 -7.22 12.13 -3.27
C ARG A 156 -8.71 12.18 -3.58
N ALA A 157 -9.30 13.37 -3.73
CA ALA A 157 -10.70 13.52 -4.10
C ALA A 157 -11.03 12.83 -5.44
N LEU A 158 -10.20 13.05 -6.46
CA LEU A 158 -10.35 12.41 -7.77
C LEU A 158 -10.29 10.88 -7.69
N SER A 159 -9.42 10.34 -6.85
CA SER A 159 -9.27 8.89 -6.68
C SER A 159 -10.54 8.19 -6.16
N LEU A 160 -11.43 8.92 -5.49
CA LEU A 160 -12.69 8.40 -4.94
C LEU A 160 -13.78 8.22 -6.02
N LEU A 161 -13.57 8.77 -7.22
CA LEU A 161 -14.48 8.65 -8.35
C LEU A 161 -13.85 7.85 -9.50
N PRO A 162 -14.67 7.20 -10.35
CA PRO A 162 -14.17 6.51 -11.54
C PRO A 162 -13.80 7.49 -12.67
N ARG A 163 -13.05 8.56 -12.34
CA ARG A 163 -12.59 9.58 -13.27
C ARG A 163 -11.05 9.53 -13.40
N PRO A 164 -10.51 8.97 -14.49
CA PRO A 164 -9.07 8.88 -14.69
C PRO A 164 -8.42 10.23 -15.01
N TYR A 165 -7.16 10.37 -14.60
CA TYR A 165 -6.30 11.52 -14.84
C TYR A 165 -5.75 11.63 -16.28
N MET A 166 -5.94 10.58 -17.06
CA MET A 166 -5.29 10.41 -18.36
C MET A 166 -6.18 10.86 -19.51
N VAL A 167 -5.97 12.10 -19.95
CA VAL A 167 -6.83 12.76 -20.95
C VAL A 167 -6.36 12.61 -22.40
N ASP A 168 -5.13 12.10 -22.62
CA ASP A 168 -4.59 11.87 -23.97
C ASP A 168 -5.17 10.63 -24.68
N PHE A 169 -6.19 10.00 -24.10
CA PHE A 169 -6.79 8.75 -24.59
C PHE A 169 -8.32 8.85 -24.55
N PRO A 170 -9.03 8.13 -25.43
CA PRO A 170 -10.48 8.20 -25.50
C PRO A 170 -11.10 7.58 -24.24
N LEU A 171 -12.00 8.32 -23.58
CA LEU A 171 -12.70 7.87 -22.38
C LEU A 171 -14.02 7.20 -22.76
N TYR A 172 -14.23 5.97 -22.28
CA TYR A 172 -15.47 5.24 -22.46
C TYR A 172 -16.22 5.11 -21.15
N GLU A 173 -17.46 5.57 -21.10
CA GLU A 173 -18.31 5.58 -19.91
C GLU A 173 -19.52 4.66 -20.09
N GLY A 174 -20.16 4.28 -18.98
CA GLY A 174 -21.45 3.58 -19.00
C GLY A 174 -21.38 2.05 -19.05
N LEU A 175 -20.18 1.44 -19.00
CA LEU A 175 -20.08 -0.02 -18.91
C LEU A 175 -20.57 -0.48 -17.53
N ARG A 176 -21.48 -1.46 -17.50
CA ARG A 176 -22.11 -1.96 -16.27
C ARG A 176 -21.95 -3.46 -16.15
N VAL A 177 -21.17 -3.91 -15.18
CA VAL A 177 -20.92 -5.33 -14.90
C VAL A 177 -21.72 -5.71 -13.64
N GLN A 178 -22.62 -6.69 -13.74
CA GLN A 178 -23.29 -7.21 -12.56
C GLN A 178 -22.27 -7.86 -11.62
N THR A 179 -22.43 -7.71 -10.31
CA THR A 179 -21.48 -8.31 -9.36
C THR A 179 -21.38 -9.83 -9.54
N SER A 180 -22.47 -10.50 -9.92
CA SER A 180 -22.50 -11.94 -10.26
C SER A 180 -21.60 -12.33 -11.44
N ASP A 181 -21.30 -11.37 -12.31
CA ASP A 181 -20.53 -11.58 -13.52
C ASP A 181 -19.10 -11.05 -13.38
N LEU A 182 -18.78 -10.41 -12.25
CA LEU A 182 -17.50 -9.73 -12.03
C LEU A 182 -16.34 -10.71 -12.12
N HIS A 183 -16.46 -11.91 -11.56
CA HIS A 183 -15.41 -12.91 -11.65
C HIS A 183 -15.15 -13.30 -13.11
N ALA A 184 -16.20 -13.52 -13.90
CA ALA A 184 -16.09 -13.89 -15.30
C ALA A 184 -15.50 -12.73 -16.14
N PHE A 185 -15.87 -11.49 -15.82
CA PHE A 185 -15.26 -10.28 -16.40
C PHE A 185 -13.76 -10.18 -16.11
N LEU A 186 -13.33 -10.44 -14.87
CA LEU A 186 -11.94 -10.32 -14.43
C LEU A 186 -11.07 -11.54 -14.82
N SER A 187 -11.67 -12.66 -15.23
CA SER A 187 -10.97 -13.92 -15.54
C SER A 187 -10.87 -14.20 -17.05
N SER A 188 -10.94 -13.17 -17.89
CA SER A 188 -10.86 -13.34 -19.35
C SER A 188 -9.52 -13.95 -19.78
N ILE A 189 -9.55 -15.02 -20.57
CA ILE A 189 -8.34 -15.72 -21.05
C ILE A 189 -7.48 -14.80 -21.94
N GLU A 190 -8.10 -13.88 -22.67
CA GLU A 190 -7.41 -12.97 -23.59
C GLU A 190 -6.74 -11.78 -22.88
N TRP A 191 -7.01 -11.59 -21.58
CA TRP A 191 -6.54 -10.44 -20.81
C TRP A 191 -6.00 -10.82 -19.43
N THR A 192 -4.76 -10.42 -19.15
CA THR A 192 -4.20 -10.50 -17.80
C THR A 192 -4.62 -9.29 -16.99
N VAL A 193 -5.29 -9.51 -15.85
CA VAL A 193 -5.90 -8.45 -15.05
C VAL A 193 -5.13 -8.22 -13.75
N HIS A 194 -4.92 -6.95 -13.40
CA HIS A 194 -4.29 -6.53 -12.16
C HIS A 194 -5.16 -5.50 -11.45
N SER A 195 -5.42 -5.70 -10.15
CA SER A 195 -6.07 -4.69 -9.31
C SER A 195 -5.04 -3.67 -8.83
N LEU A 196 -5.30 -2.39 -9.10
CA LEU A 196 -4.53 -1.25 -8.60
C LEU A 196 -5.28 -0.45 -7.53
N THR A 197 -6.46 -0.93 -7.12
CA THR A 197 -7.31 -0.29 -6.10
C THR A 197 -6.51 0.02 -4.83
N ALA A 198 -6.42 1.30 -4.49
CA ALA A 198 -5.77 1.74 -3.27
C ALA A 198 -6.72 1.60 -2.06
N PRO A 199 -6.19 1.41 -0.83
CA PRO A 199 -7.03 1.23 0.36
C PRO A 199 -8.04 2.36 0.60
N HIS A 200 -7.69 3.61 0.28
CA HIS A 200 -8.60 4.75 0.43
C HIS A 200 -9.78 4.68 -0.55
N GLN A 201 -9.58 4.15 -1.76
CA GLN A 201 -10.64 3.95 -2.76
C GLN A 201 -11.59 2.80 -2.35
N ALA A 202 -11.04 1.74 -1.75
CA ALA A 202 -11.81 0.59 -1.32
C ALA A 202 -12.86 0.93 -0.24
N VAL A 203 -12.64 1.99 0.55
CA VAL A 203 -13.62 2.47 1.57
C VAL A 203 -14.83 3.16 0.92
N THR A 204 -14.71 3.62 -0.33
CA THR A 204 -15.79 4.29 -1.07
C THR A 204 -16.38 3.41 -2.18
N ASP A 205 -16.17 2.09 -2.09
CA ASP A 205 -16.59 1.12 -3.11
C ASP A 205 -16.02 1.41 -4.51
N SER A 206 -14.90 2.15 -4.56
CA SER A 206 -14.20 2.50 -5.79
C SER A 206 -13.07 1.50 -6.05
N VAL A 207 -12.94 1.07 -7.29
CA VAL A 207 -11.97 0.05 -7.73
C VAL A 207 -11.24 0.50 -8.98
N THR A 208 -9.99 0.06 -9.14
CA THR A 208 -9.18 0.33 -10.33
C THR A 208 -8.52 -0.97 -10.80
N TYR A 209 -8.65 -1.26 -12.09
CA TYR A 209 -8.06 -2.43 -12.75
C TYR A 209 -7.23 -2.03 -13.96
N THR A 210 -6.18 -2.80 -14.24
CA THR A 210 -5.41 -2.73 -15.48
C THR A 210 -5.44 -4.10 -16.18
N PHE A 211 -5.71 -4.09 -17.47
CA PHE A 211 -5.79 -5.27 -18.34
C PHE A 211 -4.67 -5.21 -19.38
N PHE A 212 -3.83 -6.25 -19.42
CA PHE A 212 -2.84 -6.45 -20.48
C PHE A 212 -3.33 -7.51 -21.46
N PRO A 213 -3.16 -7.31 -22.78
CA PRO A 213 -3.49 -8.35 -23.75
C PRO A 213 -2.55 -9.55 -23.60
N SER A 214 -3.09 -10.77 -23.72
CA SER A 214 -2.30 -12.00 -23.77
C SER A 214 -1.33 -12.02 -24.96
N GLU A 215 -0.40 -12.99 -24.99
CA GLU A 215 0.50 -13.12 -26.14
C GLU A 215 -0.24 -13.41 -27.44
N GLU A 216 -1.28 -14.25 -27.38
CA GLU A 216 -2.14 -14.60 -28.51
C GLU A 216 -2.88 -13.37 -29.02
N LEU A 217 -3.48 -12.58 -28.12
CA LEU A 217 -4.18 -11.36 -28.50
C LEU A 217 -3.20 -10.31 -29.07
N ARG A 218 -1.97 -10.23 -28.57
CA ARG A 218 -0.96 -9.33 -29.15
C ARG A 218 -0.55 -9.76 -30.55
N GLU A 219 -0.39 -11.06 -30.80
CA GLU A 219 -0.09 -11.58 -32.13
C GLU A 219 -1.25 -11.34 -33.10
N GLU A 220 -2.49 -11.50 -32.64
CA GLU A 220 -3.69 -11.12 -33.38
C GLU A 220 -3.68 -9.62 -33.74
N LEU A 221 -3.40 -8.75 -32.75
CA LEU A 221 -3.27 -7.31 -32.96
C LEU A 221 -2.14 -7.00 -33.95
N ARG A 222 -1.01 -7.70 -33.91
CA ARG A 222 0.11 -7.54 -34.85
C ARG A 222 -0.30 -7.90 -36.28
N GLN A 223 -1.04 -8.98 -36.46
CA GLN A 223 -1.55 -9.40 -37.76
C GLN A 223 -2.59 -8.41 -38.30
N ARG A 224 -3.49 -7.93 -37.43
CA ARG A 224 -4.53 -6.95 -37.77
C ARG A 224 -3.95 -5.56 -38.09
N LEU A 225 -3.00 -5.08 -37.30
CA LEU A 225 -2.38 -3.76 -37.46
C LEU A 225 -1.27 -3.73 -38.53
N GLY A 226 -0.77 -4.89 -38.93
CA GLY A 226 0.44 -4.98 -39.71
C GLY A 226 1.69 -4.73 -38.85
N VAL A 227 2.78 -5.41 -39.23
CA VAL A 227 4.03 -5.44 -38.46
C VAL A 227 4.63 -4.04 -38.28
N ALA A 228 4.56 -3.17 -39.30
CA ALA A 228 5.12 -1.83 -39.23
C ALA A 228 4.45 -0.96 -38.15
N VAL A 229 3.11 -0.87 -38.14
CA VAL A 229 2.38 -0.09 -37.12
C VAL A 229 2.57 -0.69 -35.74
N PHE A 230 2.49 -2.03 -35.62
CA PHE A 230 2.64 -2.71 -34.35
C PHE A 230 4.03 -2.49 -33.72
N ASN A 231 5.10 -2.47 -34.53
CA ASN A 231 6.46 -2.21 -34.07
C ASN A 231 6.67 -0.76 -33.57
N CYS A 232 5.79 0.17 -33.94
CA CYS A 232 5.80 1.54 -33.43
C CYS A 232 5.15 1.66 -32.04
N LEU A 233 4.49 0.63 -31.52
CA LEU A 233 3.82 0.67 -30.22
C LEU A 233 4.82 0.40 -29.07
N ASP A 234 4.62 1.04 -27.93
CA ASP A 234 5.46 0.89 -26.73
C ASP A 234 4.69 0.27 -25.55
N ILE A 235 3.58 0.89 -25.13
CA ILE A 235 2.68 0.34 -24.09
C ILE A 235 1.32 0.04 -24.73
N ILE A 236 0.75 -1.14 -24.46
CA ILE A 236 -0.58 -1.56 -24.90
C ILE A 236 -1.31 -2.17 -23.71
N LYS A 237 -2.33 -1.49 -23.18
CA LYS A 237 -3.15 -1.96 -22.06
C LYS A 237 -4.48 -1.21 -21.98
N LEU A 238 -5.42 -1.69 -21.17
CA LEU A 238 -6.64 -0.98 -20.80
C LEU A 238 -6.65 -0.73 -19.30
N ARG A 239 -7.20 0.41 -18.89
CA ARG A 239 -7.47 0.70 -17.49
C ARG A 239 -8.96 0.86 -17.30
N ALA A 240 -9.49 0.27 -16.24
CA ALA A 240 -10.89 0.39 -15.88
C ALA A 240 -11.00 0.96 -14.46
N PHE A 241 -11.75 2.04 -14.33
CA PHE A 241 -12.01 2.74 -13.09
C PHE A 241 -13.48 2.52 -12.77
N GLY A 242 -13.76 1.95 -11.59
CA GLY A 242 -15.09 1.46 -11.28
C GLY A 242 -15.60 1.88 -9.92
N ARG A 243 -16.93 1.83 -9.78
CA ARG A 243 -17.61 2.00 -8.50
C ARG A 243 -18.76 1.01 -8.38
N PHE A 244 -18.89 0.35 -7.23
CA PHE A 244 -20.07 -0.47 -6.96
C PHE A 244 -21.27 0.40 -6.60
N LEU A 245 -22.39 0.17 -7.28
CA LEU A 245 -23.68 0.82 -7.08
C LEU A 245 -24.77 -0.24 -7.23
N ASP A 246 -25.53 -0.49 -6.15
CA ASP A 246 -26.70 -1.38 -6.13
C ASP A 246 -26.48 -2.78 -6.77
N GLY A 247 -25.35 -3.42 -6.47
CA GLY A 247 -25.02 -4.76 -7.00
C GLY A 247 -24.50 -4.76 -8.44
N THR A 248 -24.21 -3.59 -9.00
CA THR A 248 -23.56 -3.41 -10.31
C THR A 248 -22.26 -2.63 -10.14
N LEU A 249 -21.20 -3.06 -10.81
CA LEU A 249 -19.97 -2.31 -10.98
C LEU A 249 -20.10 -1.42 -12.22
N GLN A 250 -20.19 -0.11 -12.02
CA GLN A 250 -20.14 0.86 -13.12
C GLN A 250 -18.68 1.18 -13.43
N LEU A 251 -18.30 1.10 -14.70
CA LEU A 251 -16.92 1.20 -15.17
C LEU A 251 -16.76 2.32 -16.20
N THR A 252 -15.65 3.04 -16.04
CA THR A 252 -15.06 3.94 -17.01
C THR A 252 -13.78 3.29 -17.54
N ILE A 253 -13.65 3.15 -18.86
CA ILE A 253 -12.51 2.49 -19.52
C ILE A 253 -11.65 3.50 -20.26
N VAL A 254 -10.32 3.35 -20.12
CA VAL A 254 -9.31 4.08 -20.87
C VAL A 254 -8.36 3.10 -21.57
N PRO A 255 -8.33 3.05 -22.91
CA PRO A 255 -7.31 2.32 -23.66
C PRO A 255 -6.01 3.10 -23.74
N LEU A 256 -4.93 2.51 -23.25
CA LEU A 256 -3.59 3.07 -23.37
C LEU A 256 -2.85 2.38 -24.49
N ILE A 257 -2.63 3.13 -25.56
CA ILE A 257 -1.65 2.79 -26.59
C ILE A 257 -0.67 3.95 -26.71
N THR A 258 0.59 3.73 -26.36
CA THR A 258 1.65 4.73 -26.55
C THR A 258 2.58 4.35 -27.69
N LEU A 259 3.20 5.34 -28.32
CA LEU A 259 4.14 5.14 -29.42
C LEU A 259 5.59 5.21 -28.92
N ARG A 260 6.46 4.43 -29.55
CA ARG A 260 7.92 4.59 -29.49
C ARG A 260 8.32 5.92 -30.16
N PRO A 261 9.58 6.38 -30.00
CA PRO A 261 10.06 7.54 -30.75
C PRO A 261 9.85 7.37 -32.26
N LEU A 262 9.25 8.39 -32.90
CA LEU A 262 8.97 8.42 -34.34
C LEU A 262 9.45 9.76 -34.92
N LYS A 263 9.83 9.77 -36.20
CA LYS A 263 10.16 11.03 -36.89
C LYS A 263 8.89 11.84 -37.12
N THR A 264 9.00 13.15 -36.97
CA THR A 264 7.88 14.08 -37.22
C THR A 264 7.29 13.90 -38.63
N ALA A 265 8.15 13.69 -39.64
CA ALA A 265 7.75 13.49 -41.03
C ALA A 265 6.88 12.23 -41.25
N ASP A 266 7.00 11.22 -40.39
CA ASP A 266 6.28 9.95 -40.55
C ASP A 266 4.86 10.01 -39.95
N LEU A 267 4.61 10.91 -39.00
CA LEU A 267 3.34 11.01 -38.26
C LEU A 267 2.15 11.39 -39.15
N HIS A 268 2.34 12.32 -40.10
CA HIS A 268 1.30 12.69 -41.05
C HIS A 268 0.89 11.50 -41.92
N SER A 269 1.88 10.79 -42.46
CA SER A 269 1.65 9.61 -43.31
C SER A 269 0.98 8.48 -42.54
N LEU A 270 1.40 8.22 -41.30
CA LEU A 270 0.76 7.24 -40.43
C LEU A 270 -0.68 7.62 -40.09
N THR A 271 -0.93 8.87 -39.71
CA THR A 271 -2.29 9.33 -39.36
C THR A 271 -3.23 9.24 -40.55
N ARG A 272 -2.80 9.71 -41.72
CA ARG A 272 -3.56 9.58 -42.98
C ARG A 272 -3.85 8.12 -43.29
N HIS A 273 -2.83 7.27 -43.21
CA HIS A 273 -2.99 5.85 -43.45
C HIS A 273 -4.02 5.20 -42.51
N LEU A 274 -3.99 5.52 -41.21
CA LEU A 274 -4.98 5.04 -40.26
C LEU A 274 -6.37 5.59 -40.59
N LEU A 275 -6.52 6.88 -40.90
CA LEU A 275 -7.83 7.45 -41.23
C LEU A 275 -8.43 6.81 -42.49
N GLU A 276 -7.66 6.64 -43.56
CA GLU A 276 -8.12 6.03 -44.81
C GLU A 276 -8.41 4.53 -44.67
N SER A 277 -7.63 3.83 -43.83
CA SER A 277 -7.75 2.37 -43.67
C SER A 277 -8.81 1.97 -42.63
N ILE A 278 -9.03 2.82 -41.61
CA ILE A 278 -9.76 2.47 -40.40
C ILE A 278 -11.03 3.32 -40.24
N ALA A 279 -10.95 4.62 -40.54
CA ALA A 279 -11.89 5.61 -40.01
C ALA A 279 -12.87 6.17 -41.04
N LEU A 280 -12.39 6.52 -42.24
CA LEU A 280 -13.13 7.29 -43.23
C LEU A 280 -12.73 6.81 -44.63
N ARG A 281 -13.65 6.10 -45.32
CA ARG A 281 -13.43 5.68 -46.73
C ARG A 281 -13.57 6.84 -47.74
N SER A 282 -13.94 8.04 -47.26
CA SER A 282 -14.11 9.26 -48.06
C SER A 282 -12.95 10.23 -47.83
N THR A 283 -12.27 10.63 -48.90
CA THR A 283 -11.14 11.58 -48.88
C THR A 283 -11.44 12.95 -48.25
N PRO A 284 -12.61 13.60 -48.49
CA PRO A 284 -12.85 14.96 -47.97
C PRO A 284 -12.80 15.08 -46.44
N ALA A 285 -13.47 14.19 -45.72
CA ALA A 285 -13.50 14.21 -44.24
C ALA A 285 -12.13 13.86 -43.62
N THR A 286 -11.35 13.01 -44.28
CA THR A 286 -9.97 12.71 -43.88
C THR A 286 -9.08 13.93 -44.05
N ASP A 287 -9.16 14.64 -45.17
CA ASP A 287 -8.36 15.83 -45.42
C ASP A 287 -8.74 16.97 -44.45
N GLU A 288 -10.02 17.17 -44.14
CA GLU A 288 -10.48 18.13 -43.12
C GLU A 288 -9.88 17.83 -41.73
N LEU A 289 -9.96 16.58 -41.27
CA LEU A 289 -9.37 16.19 -39.98
C LEU A 289 -7.85 16.39 -39.96
N ILE A 290 -7.15 16.01 -41.03
CA ILE A 290 -5.70 16.20 -41.12
C ILE A 290 -5.33 17.68 -41.10
N GLN A 291 -6.08 18.53 -41.83
CA GLN A 291 -5.86 19.97 -41.85
C GLN A 291 -6.10 20.63 -40.47
N ALA A 292 -6.95 20.03 -39.64
CA ALA A 292 -7.18 20.51 -38.28
C ALA A 292 -5.99 20.22 -37.33
N LEU A 293 -5.14 19.24 -37.63
CA LEU A 293 -3.97 18.88 -36.82
C LEU A 293 -2.76 19.73 -37.23
N GLN A 294 -2.31 20.65 -36.37
CA GLN A 294 -1.21 21.58 -36.70
C GLN A 294 0.13 21.16 -36.08
N SER A 295 0.12 20.54 -34.90
CA SER A 295 1.35 20.12 -34.23
C SER A 295 1.60 18.60 -34.32
N PRO A 296 2.86 18.14 -34.25
CA PRO A 296 3.18 16.71 -34.17
C PRO A 296 2.52 16.00 -32.97
N GLN A 297 2.29 16.73 -31.88
CA GLN A 297 1.59 16.26 -30.68
C GLN A 297 0.13 15.93 -31.00
N ALA A 298 -0.55 16.74 -31.81
CA ALA A 298 -1.92 16.47 -32.26
C ALA A 298 -2.00 15.19 -33.09
N PHE A 299 -1.05 14.96 -34.00
CA PHE A 299 -0.98 13.72 -34.79
C PHE A 299 -0.81 12.50 -33.91
N VAL A 300 0.12 12.53 -32.95
CA VAL A 300 0.30 11.42 -31.99
C VAL A 300 -1.00 11.17 -31.22
N ARG A 301 -1.65 12.22 -30.69
CA ARG A 301 -2.91 12.08 -29.95
C ARG A 301 -4.00 11.44 -30.82
N MET A 302 -4.16 11.88 -32.06
CA MET A 302 -5.11 11.28 -33.02
C MET A 302 -4.82 9.80 -33.26
N ILE A 303 -3.56 9.42 -33.47
CA ILE A 303 -3.15 8.01 -33.63
C ILE A 303 -3.52 7.20 -32.37
N GLN A 304 -3.19 7.71 -31.18
CA GLN A 304 -3.51 7.05 -29.91
C GLN A 304 -5.03 6.88 -29.72
N TYR A 305 -5.84 7.87 -30.13
CA TYR A 305 -7.29 7.82 -30.08
C TYR A 305 -7.88 6.76 -31.03
N LEU A 306 -7.45 6.74 -32.29
CA LEU A 306 -7.90 5.77 -33.28
C LEU A 306 -7.57 4.32 -32.87
N LEU A 307 -6.33 4.08 -32.47
CA LEU A 307 -5.88 2.76 -32.03
C LEU A 307 -6.58 2.35 -30.71
N GLY A 308 -6.72 3.29 -29.78
CA GLY A 308 -7.38 3.05 -28.50
C GLY A 308 -8.86 2.67 -28.65
N ALA A 309 -9.57 3.33 -29.58
CA ALA A 309 -10.95 2.97 -29.90
C ALA A 309 -11.08 1.53 -30.41
N GLY A 310 -10.16 1.10 -31.29
CA GLY A 310 -10.09 -0.28 -31.74
C GLY A 310 -9.82 -1.28 -30.61
N LEU A 311 -8.91 -0.94 -29.69
CA LEU A 311 -8.56 -1.78 -28.55
C LEU A 311 -9.75 -2.00 -27.60
N VAL A 312 -10.52 -0.94 -27.31
CA VAL A 312 -11.73 -1.04 -26.48
C VAL A 312 -12.76 -1.95 -27.12
N GLU A 313 -13.00 -1.85 -28.43
CA GLU A 313 -13.97 -2.74 -29.09
C GLU A 313 -13.52 -4.21 -29.00
N ARG A 314 -12.22 -4.49 -29.18
CA ARG A 314 -11.70 -5.84 -29.05
C ARG A 314 -11.82 -6.38 -27.62
N PHE A 315 -11.63 -5.52 -26.62
CA PHE A 315 -11.86 -5.85 -25.21
C PHE A 315 -13.33 -6.15 -24.93
N LEU A 316 -14.23 -5.24 -25.29
CA LEU A 316 -15.67 -5.42 -25.13
C LEU A 316 -16.13 -6.70 -25.83
N TRP A 317 -15.57 -7.02 -27.00
CA TRP A 317 -15.81 -8.27 -27.70
C TRP A 317 -15.37 -9.50 -26.89
N SER A 318 -14.16 -9.49 -26.34
CA SER A 318 -13.62 -10.60 -25.54
C SER A 318 -14.46 -10.92 -24.30
N THR A 319 -15.10 -9.91 -23.72
CA THR A 319 -15.91 -10.04 -22.50
C THR A 319 -17.37 -10.39 -22.78
N ARG A 320 -17.82 -10.44 -24.04
CA ARG A 320 -19.24 -10.67 -24.41
C ARG A 320 -19.79 -12.01 -23.96
N GLY A 321 -18.96 -13.06 -23.94
CA GLY A 321 -19.38 -14.40 -23.54
C GLY A 321 -19.44 -14.59 -22.03
N ALA A 322 -18.84 -13.67 -21.26
CA ALA A 322 -18.60 -13.82 -19.83
C ALA A 322 -19.55 -12.97 -18.96
N VAL A 323 -20.27 -12.01 -19.54
CA VAL A 323 -21.02 -11.00 -18.78
C VAL A 323 -22.35 -10.69 -19.47
N GLN A 324 -23.47 -10.68 -18.74
CA GLN A 324 -24.76 -10.14 -19.20
C GLN A 324 -24.76 -8.59 -19.14
N THR A 325 -23.72 -7.98 -19.70
CA THR A 325 -23.48 -6.52 -19.61
C THR A 325 -24.53 -5.76 -20.43
N SER A 326 -25.01 -4.63 -19.89
CA SER A 326 -25.60 -3.58 -20.74
C SER A 326 -24.48 -3.08 -21.66
N ARG A 327 -24.75 -3.08 -22.97
CA ARG A 327 -23.78 -2.76 -24.04
C ARG A 327 -23.50 -1.27 -24.18
N ASP A 328 -23.96 -0.45 -23.23
CA ASP A 328 -24.10 0.98 -23.40
C ASP A 328 -22.81 1.75 -23.05
N SER A 329 -21.65 1.13 -23.34
CA SER A 329 -20.39 1.87 -23.28
C SER A 329 -20.36 2.88 -24.43
N HIS A 330 -20.29 4.15 -24.10
CA HIS A 330 -20.23 5.24 -25.07
C HIS A 330 -18.98 6.07 -24.85
N LEU A 331 -18.52 6.68 -25.93
CA LEU A 331 -17.40 7.62 -25.88
C LEU A 331 -17.88 8.91 -25.20
N SER A 332 -17.07 9.44 -24.27
CA SER A 332 -17.33 10.73 -23.63
C SER A 332 -17.27 11.85 -24.67
N ALA A 333 -18.44 12.41 -25.02
CA ALA A 333 -18.51 13.56 -25.94
C ALA A 333 -17.81 14.79 -25.34
N LEU A 334 -17.91 14.96 -24.02
CA LEU A 334 -17.25 16.05 -23.29
C LEU A 334 -15.73 16.00 -23.48
N ASP A 335 -15.10 14.84 -23.36
CA ASP A 335 -13.64 14.72 -23.55
C ASP A 335 -13.24 14.94 -25.01
N VAL A 336 -14.04 14.46 -25.97
CA VAL A 336 -13.76 14.72 -27.39
C VAL A 336 -13.80 16.21 -27.68
N ASP A 337 -14.84 16.90 -27.22
CA ASP A 337 -15.01 18.34 -27.40
C ASP A 337 -13.89 19.11 -26.68
N ALA A 338 -13.54 18.70 -25.46
CA ALA A 338 -12.48 19.35 -24.69
C ALA A 338 -11.11 19.23 -25.35
N HIS A 339 -10.79 18.12 -26.01
CA HIS A 339 -9.46 17.87 -26.57
C HIS A 339 -9.32 18.22 -28.05
N PHE A 340 -10.42 18.21 -28.79
CA PHE A 340 -10.41 18.46 -30.23
C PHE A 340 -11.25 19.63 -30.71
N GLY A 341 -11.99 20.26 -29.78
CA GLY A 341 -12.91 21.34 -30.07
C GLY A 341 -14.28 20.83 -30.53
N PRO A 342 -15.39 21.46 -30.10
CA PRO A 342 -16.74 21.09 -30.55
C PRO A 342 -16.91 21.09 -32.07
N TRP A 343 -16.12 21.89 -32.79
CA TRP A 343 -16.14 21.97 -34.26
C TRP A 343 -15.63 20.71 -34.96
N ASN A 344 -14.85 19.86 -34.29
CA ASN A 344 -14.36 18.59 -34.84
C ASN A 344 -15.11 17.36 -34.31
N SER A 345 -16.04 17.53 -33.36
CA SER A 345 -16.68 16.44 -32.62
C SER A 345 -17.33 15.39 -33.51
N LEU A 346 -18.07 15.83 -34.54
CA LEU A 346 -18.76 14.94 -35.48
C LEU A 346 -17.78 14.10 -36.30
N ASN A 347 -16.74 14.72 -36.86
CA ASN A 347 -15.75 14.04 -37.70
C ASN A 347 -14.92 13.04 -36.86
N ILE A 348 -14.57 13.41 -35.64
CA ILE A 348 -13.82 12.53 -34.72
C ILE A 348 -14.71 11.39 -34.21
N GLY A 349 -15.95 11.67 -33.81
CA GLY A 349 -16.91 10.64 -33.42
C GLY A 349 -17.16 9.62 -34.54
N ALA A 350 -17.28 10.08 -35.78
CA ALA A 350 -17.38 9.21 -36.95
C ALA A 350 -16.11 8.36 -37.13
N ALA A 351 -14.93 8.98 -37.05
CA ALA A 351 -13.65 8.30 -37.18
C ALA A 351 -13.45 7.19 -36.13
N LEU A 352 -13.80 7.47 -34.87
CA LEU A 352 -13.67 6.52 -33.76
C LEU A 352 -14.70 5.39 -33.84
N THR A 353 -15.94 5.68 -34.24
CA THR A 353 -16.96 4.64 -34.49
C THR A 353 -16.52 3.67 -35.60
N SER A 354 -15.98 4.20 -36.69
CA SER A 354 -15.42 3.37 -37.76
C SER A 354 -14.23 2.55 -37.28
N ALA A 355 -13.35 3.14 -36.46
CA ALA A 355 -12.23 2.41 -35.87
C ALA A 355 -12.66 1.23 -35.02
N ARG A 356 -13.68 1.40 -34.18
CA ARG A 356 -14.28 0.28 -33.43
C ARG A 356 -14.77 -0.81 -34.39
N THR A 357 -15.50 -0.44 -35.42
CA THR A 357 -16.04 -1.38 -36.42
C THR A 357 -14.94 -2.18 -37.12
N ALA A 358 -13.80 -1.54 -37.44
CA ALA A 358 -12.67 -2.20 -38.08
C ALA A 358 -11.98 -3.26 -37.19
N PHE A 359 -12.02 -3.09 -35.86
CA PHE A 359 -11.41 -4.01 -34.88
C PHE A 359 -12.37 -5.08 -34.32
N ALA A 360 -13.63 -5.10 -34.77
CA ALA A 360 -14.57 -6.16 -34.43
C ALA A 360 -14.07 -7.55 -34.89
N LYS A 361 -14.57 -8.65 -34.31
CA LYS A 361 -14.06 -10.03 -34.50
C LYS A 361 -13.79 -10.41 -35.95
N ASP A 362 -14.67 -10.04 -36.87
CA ASP A 362 -14.59 -10.41 -38.29
C ASP A 362 -13.90 -9.34 -39.18
N GLY A 363 -13.47 -8.22 -38.58
CA GLY A 363 -12.80 -7.13 -39.28
C GLY A 363 -11.36 -7.45 -39.64
N ARG A 364 -11.05 -7.52 -40.94
CA ARG A 364 -9.66 -7.42 -41.44
C ARG A 364 -9.35 -5.95 -41.70
N LEU A 365 -8.50 -5.36 -40.86
CA LEU A 365 -8.05 -3.96 -40.96
C LEU A 365 -7.25 -3.71 -42.24
N PHE A 366 -6.30 -4.58 -42.56
CA PHE A 366 -5.53 -4.51 -43.80
C PHE A 366 -5.89 -5.69 -44.69
N THR A 367 -6.58 -5.41 -45.80
CA THR A 367 -6.65 -6.39 -46.90
C THR A 367 -5.25 -6.50 -47.53
N ALA A 368 -4.95 -7.62 -48.20
CA ALA A 368 -3.66 -7.83 -48.88
C ALA A 368 -3.25 -6.67 -49.83
N ARG A 369 -4.22 -5.87 -50.33
CA ARG A 369 -3.98 -4.66 -51.13
C ARG A 369 -3.47 -3.46 -50.33
N ALA A 370 -3.81 -3.33 -49.04
CA ALA A 370 -3.39 -2.20 -48.21
C ALA A 370 -1.92 -2.29 -47.76
N HIS A 371 -1.36 -3.50 -47.70
CA HIS A 371 0.06 -3.70 -47.40
C HIS A 371 1.02 -3.17 -48.47
N LEU A 372 0.55 -2.96 -49.71
CA LEU A 372 1.40 -2.51 -50.83
C LEU A 372 1.74 -1.00 -50.79
N ASN A 373 0.97 -0.19 -50.05
CA ASN A 373 1.12 1.27 -49.98
C ASN A 373 1.49 1.79 -48.58
N MET A 374 1.94 0.91 -47.67
CA MET A 374 2.35 1.33 -46.33
C MET A 374 3.63 2.18 -46.37
N PRO A 375 3.69 3.33 -45.67
CA PRO A 375 4.94 4.05 -45.49
C PRO A 375 5.96 3.14 -44.77
N LYS A 376 7.25 3.27 -45.10
CA LYS A 376 8.33 2.62 -44.34
C LYS A 376 8.40 3.25 -42.95
N LEU A 377 7.61 2.72 -42.02
CA LEU A 377 7.52 3.16 -40.64
C LEU A 377 8.43 2.29 -39.78
N GLU A 378 9.44 2.92 -39.17
CA GLU A 378 10.31 2.27 -38.21
C GLU A 378 10.50 3.17 -36.98
N PRO A 379 10.45 2.62 -35.76
CA PRO A 379 10.78 3.37 -34.57
C PRO A 379 12.24 3.82 -34.62
N VAL A 380 12.51 5.04 -34.17
CA VAL A 380 13.86 5.59 -34.08
C VAL A 380 14.41 5.49 -32.66
N ALA A 381 15.73 5.59 -32.53
CA ALA A 381 16.36 5.71 -31.21
C ALA A 381 15.95 7.03 -30.55
N THR A 382 15.96 7.06 -29.21
CA THR A 382 15.79 8.29 -28.44
C THR A 382 16.83 9.33 -28.89
N PRO A 383 16.46 10.61 -29.10
CA PRO A 383 17.38 11.65 -29.56
C PRO A 383 18.63 11.78 -28.65
N PRO A 384 19.84 12.01 -29.20
CA PRO A 384 21.07 12.09 -28.40
C PRO A 384 21.02 13.15 -27.30
N SER A 385 20.40 14.30 -27.57
CA SER A 385 20.16 15.38 -26.61
C SER A 385 19.37 14.89 -25.38
N LEU A 386 18.29 14.13 -25.62
CA LEU A 386 17.45 13.57 -24.57
C LEU A 386 18.12 12.39 -23.85
N GLN A 387 18.93 11.59 -24.56
CA GLN A 387 19.74 10.54 -23.93
C GLN A 387 20.76 11.13 -22.96
N LEU A 388 21.50 12.16 -23.39
CA LEU A 388 22.48 12.86 -22.56
C LEU A 388 21.81 13.52 -21.34
N TRP A 389 20.66 14.18 -21.55
CA TRP A 389 19.89 14.75 -20.44
C TRP A 389 19.43 13.68 -19.44
N SER A 390 18.91 12.55 -19.95
CA SER A 390 18.47 11.45 -19.08
C SER A 390 19.64 10.79 -18.35
N GLN A 391 20.80 10.66 -18.99
CA GLN A 391 22.03 10.19 -18.34
C GLN A 391 22.49 11.18 -17.26
N THR A 392 22.47 12.48 -17.53
CA THR A 392 22.83 13.51 -16.54
C THR A 392 21.91 13.48 -15.33
N LEU A 393 20.61 13.23 -15.54
CA LEU A 393 19.65 13.02 -14.47
C LEU A 393 19.96 11.77 -13.64
N LEU A 394 20.38 10.67 -14.28
CA LEU A 394 20.53 9.36 -13.65
C LEU A 394 21.94 9.00 -13.16
N GLU A 395 23.01 9.66 -13.65
CA GLU A 395 24.42 9.28 -13.44
C GLU A 395 25.24 10.28 -12.61
N ASP A 396 24.59 11.33 -12.07
CA ASP A 396 25.12 12.20 -11.00
C ASP A 396 26.59 12.66 -11.18
N ARG A 397 26.91 13.31 -12.31
CA ARG A 397 28.29 13.78 -12.59
C ARG A 397 28.58 15.27 -12.35
N ASP A 398 27.57 16.14 -12.17
CA ASP A 398 27.81 17.59 -12.34
C ASP A 398 27.02 18.56 -11.43
N THR A 399 26.69 18.23 -10.19
CA THR A 399 26.18 19.27 -9.26
C THR A 399 27.06 19.44 -8.04
N GLU A 400 27.79 20.56 -8.00
CA GLU A 400 28.62 21.06 -6.88
C GLU A 400 27.83 21.34 -5.58
N THR A 401 26.52 21.11 -5.55
CA THR A 401 25.67 21.26 -4.36
C THR A 401 25.53 19.90 -3.66
N SER A 402 25.99 19.79 -2.40
CA SER A 402 25.91 18.58 -1.57
C SER A 402 24.50 18.11 -1.20
N ASP A 403 23.46 18.76 -1.72
CA ASP A 403 22.09 18.72 -1.21
C ASP A 403 21.10 18.08 -2.20
N SER A 404 21.57 17.37 -3.23
CA SER A 404 20.72 16.75 -4.25
C SER A 404 20.43 15.26 -3.98
N ILE A 405 19.25 14.79 -4.42
CA ILE A 405 18.86 13.39 -4.35
C ILE A 405 19.81 12.56 -5.23
N GLN A 406 20.52 11.62 -4.61
CA GLN A 406 21.48 10.74 -5.26
C GLN A 406 20.79 9.52 -5.87
N LEU A 407 20.62 9.52 -7.19
CA LEU A 407 20.18 8.35 -7.95
C LEU A 407 21.41 7.54 -8.36
N SER A 408 21.89 6.62 -7.51
CA SER A 408 23.07 5.79 -7.84
C SER A 408 22.68 4.35 -8.22
N LEU A 409 23.43 3.78 -9.18
CA LEU A 409 23.42 2.36 -9.52
C LEU A 409 24.36 1.53 -8.61
N GLU A 410 25.21 2.19 -7.81
CA GLU A 410 26.26 1.56 -6.99
C GLU A 410 25.78 1.17 -5.58
N ALA A 411 26.45 0.18 -4.99
CA ALA A 411 26.05 -0.54 -3.77
C ALA A 411 25.94 0.31 -2.49
N GLU A 412 26.37 1.57 -2.51
CA GLU A 412 26.30 2.49 -1.35
C GLU A 412 24.90 3.09 -1.14
N ASN A 413 24.05 3.11 -2.18
CA ASN A 413 22.61 3.39 -2.08
C ASN A 413 21.81 2.12 -2.45
N PRO A 414 21.60 1.17 -1.52
CA PRO A 414 20.81 -0.02 -1.81
C PRO A 414 19.38 0.38 -2.18
N SER A 415 18.83 -0.26 -3.22
CA SER A 415 17.45 -0.02 -3.67
C SER A 415 16.47 0.02 -2.48
N SER A 416 15.47 0.90 -2.54
CA SER A 416 14.38 0.87 -1.54
C SER A 416 13.70 -0.51 -1.51
N GLY A 417 13.87 -1.27 -2.60
CA GLY A 417 13.30 -2.58 -2.86
C GLY A 417 11.82 -2.53 -3.22
N ARG A 418 11.33 -1.32 -3.51
CA ARG A 418 10.04 -1.07 -4.14
C ARG A 418 10.27 -0.29 -5.42
N VAL A 419 9.87 -0.91 -6.52
CA VAL A 419 9.92 -0.29 -7.85
C VAL A 419 9.21 1.06 -7.87
N GLU A 420 8.04 1.17 -7.24
CA GLU A 420 7.26 2.41 -7.18
C GLU A 420 8.01 3.55 -6.48
N THR A 421 8.65 3.27 -5.34
CA THR A 421 9.46 4.25 -4.60
C THR A 421 10.67 4.68 -5.43
N ASP A 422 11.44 3.72 -5.94
CA ASP A 422 12.62 4.04 -6.76
C ASP A 422 12.25 4.78 -8.06
N MET A 423 11.06 4.52 -8.61
CA MET A 423 10.53 5.24 -9.77
C MET A 423 10.09 6.66 -9.39
N ALA A 424 9.45 6.85 -8.24
CA ALA A 424 9.08 8.17 -7.71
C ALA A 424 10.31 9.05 -7.44
N GLU A 425 11.40 8.46 -6.93
CA GLU A 425 12.68 9.15 -6.70
C GLU A 425 13.24 9.80 -7.98
N VAL A 426 13.05 9.17 -9.15
CA VAL A 426 13.45 9.75 -10.43
C VAL A 426 12.71 11.06 -10.72
N PHE A 427 11.40 11.08 -10.48
CA PHE A 427 10.59 12.29 -10.68
C PHE A 427 10.88 13.35 -9.61
N LEU A 428 11.13 12.94 -8.36
CA LEU A 428 11.53 13.85 -7.29
C LEU A 428 12.88 14.52 -7.61
N ALA A 429 13.85 13.75 -8.15
CA ALA A 429 15.11 14.32 -8.63
C ALA A 429 14.89 15.35 -9.75
N MET A 430 13.96 15.11 -10.68
CA MET A 430 13.62 16.12 -11.71
C MET A 430 13.08 17.41 -11.09
N PHE A 431 12.20 17.30 -10.09
CA PHE A 431 11.65 18.48 -9.39
C PHE A 431 12.76 19.30 -8.69
N HIS A 432 13.66 18.65 -7.96
CA HIS A 432 14.75 19.37 -7.30
C HIS A 432 15.76 19.98 -8.27
N ARG A 433 16.09 19.28 -9.37
CA ARG A 433 17.13 19.71 -10.32
C ARG A 433 16.64 20.71 -11.36
N TYR A 434 15.34 20.72 -11.68
CA TYR A 434 14.78 21.54 -12.75
C TYR A 434 13.66 22.48 -12.29
N GLU A 435 12.67 22.00 -11.53
CA GLU A 435 11.53 22.85 -11.09
C GLU A 435 11.97 23.94 -10.13
N LEU A 436 12.62 23.58 -9.01
CA LEU A 436 13.00 24.58 -7.99
C LEU A 436 13.98 25.65 -8.54
N PRO A 437 15.03 25.30 -9.30
CA PRO A 437 15.91 26.31 -9.89
C PRO A 437 15.18 27.20 -10.91
N ALA A 438 14.28 26.63 -11.71
CA ALA A 438 13.50 27.41 -12.66
C ALA A 438 12.59 28.45 -12.00
N ARG A 439 12.05 28.16 -10.81
CA ARG A 439 11.29 29.16 -10.04
C ARG A 439 12.14 30.35 -9.65
N ARG A 440 13.39 30.10 -9.22
CA ARG A 440 14.36 31.16 -8.86
C ARG A 440 14.76 31.99 -10.08
N GLU A 441 14.97 31.34 -11.22
CA GLU A 441 15.25 32.00 -12.50
C GLU A 441 14.08 32.88 -12.93
N ALA A 442 12.84 32.38 -12.86
CA ALA A 442 11.64 33.15 -13.21
C ALA A 442 11.43 34.38 -12.33
N ALA A 443 11.60 34.22 -11.01
CA ALA A 443 11.53 35.34 -10.08
C ALA A 443 12.59 36.43 -10.37
N THR A 444 13.72 36.05 -10.97
CA THR A 444 14.79 36.99 -11.34
C THR A 444 14.55 37.63 -12.72
N ALA A 445 14.11 36.83 -13.70
CA ALA A 445 13.96 37.26 -15.09
C ALA A 445 12.63 37.99 -15.38
N GLY A 446 11.58 37.79 -14.58
CA GLY A 446 10.28 38.43 -14.80
C GLY A 446 9.73 38.13 -16.20
N ALA A 447 9.30 39.16 -16.93
CA ALA A 447 8.71 39.05 -18.27
C ALA A 447 9.65 38.36 -19.30
N ASP A 448 10.96 38.53 -19.14
CA ASP A 448 11.99 38.04 -20.07
C ASP A 448 12.25 36.53 -19.90
N TYR A 449 11.64 35.88 -18.90
CA TYR A 449 11.84 34.45 -18.63
C TYR A 449 11.44 33.54 -19.81
N LEU A 450 10.49 34.00 -20.64
CA LEU A 450 9.99 33.26 -21.80
C LEU A 450 10.57 33.76 -23.14
N ASP A 451 11.57 34.63 -23.13
CA ASP A 451 12.13 35.19 -24.36
C ASP A 451 13.11 34.23 -25.05
N GLU A 452 12.80 33.90 -26.31
CA GLU A 452 13.52 32.90 -27.12
C GLU A 452 14.70 33.50 -27.92
N THR A 453 14.89 34.83 -27.90
CA THR A 453 15.82 35.57 -28.77
C THR A 453 17.29 35.60 -28.33
N GLY A 454 17.64 34.97 -27.19
CA GLY A 454 19.02 34.68 -26.77
C GLY A 454 19.47 35.40 -25.49
N SER A 455 20.07 34.61 -24.57
CA SER A 455 20.29 34.82 -23.12
C SER A 455 19.11 34.55 -22.19
N GLY A 456 18.05 33.90 -22.68
CA GLY A 456 16.93 33.44 -21.85
C GLY A 456 17.36 32.41 -20.78
N PRO A 457 16.59 32.26 -19.70
CA PRO A 457 16.90 31.33 -18.61
C PRO A 457 16.89 29.87 -19.08
N SER A 458 17.89 29.10 -18.63
CA SER A 458 18.16 27.76 -19.16
C SER A 458 17.07 26.73 -18.88
N ARG A 459 16.16 26.99 -17.93
CA ARG A 459 15.14 26.04 -17.47
C ARG A 459 13.69 26.46 -17.78
N ALA A 460 13.49 27.42 -18.70
CA ALA A 460 12.16 27.87 -19.09
C ALA A 460 11.26 26.77 -19.69
N ASP A 461 11.84 25.71 -20.26
CA ASP A 461 11.12 24.59 -20.87
C ASP A 461 10.97 23.36 -19.94
N ARG A 462 11.23 23.49 -18.62
CA ARG A 462 11.20 22.35 -17.66
C ARG A 462 9.95 21.48 -17.71
N LEU A 463 8.77 22.07 -17.95
CA LEU A 463 7.49 21.34 -18.04
C LEU A 463 7.32 20.58 -19.37
N LEU A 464 8.25 20.80 -20.31
CA LEU A 464 8.40 20.05 -21.55
C LEU A 464 9.56 19.04 -21.45
N GLN A 465 10.31 18.99 -20.36
CA GLN A 465 11.39 18.02 -20.14
C GLN A 465 10.89 16.81 -19.34
N GLY A 466 11.33 15.61 -19.70
CA GLY A 466 10.92 14.37 -19.01
C GLY A 466 11.69 13.15 -19.49
N ILE A 467 11.56 12.04 -18.77
CA ILE A 467 12.22 10.76 -19.09
C ILE A 467 11.31 9.89 -19.96
N THR A 468 11.87 9.21 -20.96
CA THR A 468 11.08 8.26 -21.78
C THR A 468 10.84 6.95 -21.02
N TRP A 469 9.74 6.26 -21.34
CA TRP A 469 9.45 4.95 -20.76
C TRP A 469 10.57 3.92 -20.97
N PRO A 470 11.14 3.76 -22.19
CA PRO A 470 12.27 2.85 -22.39
C PRO A 470 13.47 3.17 -21.50
N THR A 471 13.82 4.45 -21.33
CA THR A 471 14.93 4.87 -20.46
C THR A 471 14.65 4.56 -19.00
N LEU A 472 13.45 4.89 -18.50
CA LEU A 472 13.05 4.65 -17.12
C LEU A 472 12.98 3.15 -16.79
N ALA A 473 12.37 2.36 -17.66
CA ALA A 473 12.29 0.91 -17.50
C ALA A 473 13.69 0.27 -17.52
N ASN A 474 14.58 0.72 -18.41
CA ASN A 474 15.97 0.25 -18.47
C ASN A 474 16.72 0.54 -17.18
N TYR A 475 16.63 1.77 -16.66
CA TYR A 475 17.22 2.17 -15.39
C TYR A 475 16.75 1.26 -14.23
N LEU A 476 15.44 1.03 -14.10
CA LEU A 476 14.91 0.18 -13.03
C LEU A 476 15.32 -1.29 -13.21
N CYS A 477 15.34 -1.82 -14.43
CA CYS A 477 15.82 -3.18 -14.67
C CYS A 477 17.29 -3.33 -14.26
N LEU A 478 18.13 -2.35 -14.58
CA LEU A 478 19.55 -2.31 -14.17
C LEU A 478 19.68 -2.23 -12.64
N LYS A 479 18.94 -1.30 -11.99
CA LYS A 479 18.93 -1.13 -10.52
C LYS A 479 18.54 -2.41 -9.79
N TYR A 480 17.57 -3.16 -10.31
CA TYR A 480 17.09 -4.42 -9.72
C TYR A 480 17.81 -5.67 -10.24
N ARG A 481 18.77 -5.53 -11.17
CA ARG A 481 19.46 -6.66 -11.84
C ARG A 481 18.50 -7.67 -12.47
N LEU A 482 17.40 -7.16 -13.03
CA LEU A 482 16.36 -7.96 -13.67
C LEU A 482 16.48 -7.91 -15.18
N PRO A 483 16.18 -9.00 -15.89
CA PRO A 483 16.14 -9.00 -17.34
C PRO A 483 15.02 -8.09 -17.85
N GLN A 484 15.25 -7.41 -18.97
CA GLN A 484 14.23 -6.60 -19.65
C GLN A 484 13.26 -7.46 -20.46
N THR A 485 12.58 -8.38 -19.79
CA THR A 485 11.49 -9.10 -20.42
C THR A 485 10.28 -8.19 -20.57
N ARG A 486 9.42 -8.51 -21.54
CA ARG A 486 8.17 -7.81 -21.77
C ARG A 486 7.29 -7.82 -20.52
N ASP A 487 7.06 -8.98 -19.92
CA ASP A 487 6.19 -9.12 -18.74
C ASP A 487 6.68 -8.24 -17.60
N PHE A 488 7.99 -8.14 -17.41
CA PHE A 488 8.55 -7.28 -16.40
C PHE A 488 8.32 -5.80 -16.72
N ARG A 489 8.47 -5.37 -17.99
CA ARG A 489 8.10 -4.01 -18.40
C ARG A 489 6.60 -3.75 -18.21
N ASP A 490 5.73 -4.68 -18.56
CA ASP A 490 4.28 -4.54 -18.34
C ASP A 490 4.00 -4.35 -16.82
N LEU A 491 4.65 -5.12 -15.94
CA LEU A 491 4.58 -4.95 -14.48
C LEU A 491 5.12 -3.59 -13.99
N LEU A 492 6.29 -3.14 -14.49
CA LEU A 492 6.81 -1.82 -14.16
C LEU A 492 5.81 -0.72 -14.58
N SER A 493 5.05 -0.92 -15.66
CA SER A 493 4.08 0.07 -16.14
C SER A 493 2.88 0.22 -15.20
N LEU A 494 2.61 -0.77 -14.33
CA LEU A 494 1.60 -0.68 -13.26
C LEU A 494 2.05 0.30 -12.17
N SER A 495 3.35 0.32 -11.85
CA SER A 495 3.92 1.31 -10.94
C SER A 495 3.79 2.71 -11.51
N LEU A 496 4.07 2.87 -12.82
CA LEU A 496 3.89 4.14 -13.51
C LEU A 496 2.41 4.60 -13.51
N ASP A 497 1.45 3.69 -13.67
CA ASP A 497 0.02 4.00 -13.57
C ASP A 497 -0.34 4.57 -12.20
N ARG A 498 0.14 3.95 -11.11
CA ARG A 498 -0.08 4.46 -9.76
C ARG A 498 0.54 5.85 -9.57
N LEU A 499 1.76 6.07 -10.06
CA LEU A 499 2.39 7.39 -9.99
C LEU A 499 1.65 8.45 -10.81
N ASN A 500 1.06 8.07 -11.95
CA ASN A 500 0.20 8.96 -12.73
C ASN A 500 -1.10 9.30 -11.98
N ASP A 501 -1.76 8.30 -11.38
CA ASP A 501 -2.99 8.49 -10.60
C ASP A 501 -2.75 9.35 -9.36
N MET A 502 -1.55 9.28 -8.79
CA MET A 502 -1.13 10.06 -7.64
C MET A 502 -0.61 11.46 -8.00
N GLY A 503 -0.63 11.86 -9.28
CA GLY A 503 -0.09 13.16 -9.70
C GLY A 503 1.43 13.29 -9.58
N VAL A 504 2.16 12.20 -9.31
CA VAL A 504 3.63 12.19 -9.17
C VAL A 504 4.31 12.22 -10.54
N ALA A 505 3.79 11.43 -11.47
CA ALA A 505 4.26 11.35 -12.84
C ALA A 505 3.24 11.98 -13.78
N VAL A 506 3.69 12.84 -14.70
CA VAL A 506 2.82 13.51 -15.67
C VAL A 506 3.32 13.19 -17.07
N PRO A 507 2.53 12.47 -17.89
CA PRO A 507 2.95 12.14 -19.24
C PRO A 507 2.95 13.37 -20.14
N ILE A 508 3.90 13.47 -21.06
CA ILE A 508 3.99 14.56 -22.04
C ILE A 508 4.35 13.99 -23.42
N ILE A 509 4.00 14.74 -24.47
CA ILE A 509 4.44 14.47 -25.84
C ILE A 509 5.29 15.68 -26.25
N ARG A 510 6.50 15.43 -26.73
CA ARG A 510 7.42 16.48 -27.16
C ARG A 510 8.09 16.10 -28.47
N GLU A 511 8.27 17.10 -29.31
CA GLU A 511 9.21 17.06 -30.43
C GLU A 511 10.60 17.56 -29.97
N ILE A 512 11.64 16.80 -30.27
CA ILE A 512 13.04 17.18 -30.10
C ILE A 512 13.87 16.58 -31.23
N ASP A 513 14.69 17.40 -31.88
CA ASP A 513 15.54 17.00 -33.02
C ASP A 513 14.76 16.32 -34.17
N GLY A 514 13.53 16.79 -34.46
CA GLY A 514 12.64 16.23 -35.49
C GLY A 514 12.08 14.84 -35.15
N ILE A 515 12.17 14.44 -33.88
CA ILE A 515 11.67 13.17 -33.35
C ILE A 515 10.65 13.48 -32.26
N VAL A 516 9.48 12.85 -32.36
CA VAL A 516 8.42 12.95 -31.36
C VAL A 516 8.50 11.78 -30.40
N VAL A 517 8.50 12.08 -29.10
CA VAL A 517 8.60 11.09 -28.03
C VAL A 517 7.48 11.27 -27.00
N ARG A 518 7.04 10.15 -26.42
CA ARG A 518 6.28 10.15 -25.16
C ARG A 518 7.28 10.12 -24.01
N ALA A 519 7.23 11.13 -23.15
CA ALA A 519 8.05 11.23 -21.96
C ALA A 519 7.18 11.45 -20.71
N TYR A 520 7.79 11.37 -19.54
CA TYR A 520 7.14 11.56 -18.25
C TYR A 520 7.95 12.58 -17.44
N ARG A 521 7.29 13.65 -17.01
CA ARG A 521 7.88 14.66 -16.13
C ARG A 521 7.37 14.49 -14.71
N HIS A 522 7.98 15.21 -13.77
CA HIS A 522 7.41 15.35 -12.43
C HIS A 522 6.06 16.07 -12.49
N GLY A 523 5.10 15.64 -11.67
CA GLY A 523 3.91 16.41 -11.34
C GLY A 523 4.12 17.25 -10.08
N GLU A 524 3.05 17.92 -9.66
CA GLU A 524 3.05 18.80 -8.50
C GLU A 524 3.09 18.00 -7.18
N ASP A 525 2.65 16.73 -7.20
CA ASP A 525 2.53 15.85 -6.03
C ASP A 525 3.76 14.97 -5.77
N VAL A 526 4.88 15.26 -6.43
CA VAL A 526 6.10 14.42 -6.42
C VAL A 526 6.76 14.26 -5.05
N THR A 527 6.31 14.97 -4.02
CA THR A 527 6.83 14.91 -2.64
C THR A 527 6.22 13.79 -1.80
N TRP A 528 5.37 12.96 -2.39
CA TRP A 528 4.69 11.87 -1.70
C TRP A 528 5.64 10.72 -1.33
N GLN A 529 6.20 10.84 -0.13
CA GLN A 529 6.79 9.80 0.74
C GLN A 529 7.55 10.42 1.94
N ASP A 530 7.72 11.75 1.93
CA ASP A 530 8.56 12.49 2.88
C ASP A 530 7.77 13.24 3.96
N ALA A 531 6.43 13.15 3.94
CA ALA A 531 5.57 13.81 4.92
C ALA A 531 5.93 13.38 6.34
N GLU A 532 6.11 12.08 6.58
CA GLU A 532 6.51 11.54 7.88
C GLU A 532 7.94 11.93 8.27
N CYS A 533 8.83 12.12 7.29
CA CYS A 533 10.19 12.62 7.51
C CYS A 533 10.16 14.08 7.95
N ASP A 534 9.31 14.92 7.36
CA ASP A 534 9.12 16.31 7.77
C ASP A 534 8.46 16.43 9.14
N LEU A 535 7.52 15.55 9.48
CA LEU A 535 6.96 15.49 10.83
C LEU A 535 8.03 15.09 11.85
N ALA A 536 8.92 14.16 11.52
CA ALA A 536 10.07 13.83 12.36
C ALA A 536 11.05 15.01 12.49
N HIS A 537 11.31 15.74 11.39
CA HIS A 537 12.11 16.96 11.41
C HIS A 537 11.54 18.00 12.39
N GLU A 538 10.26 18.33 12.23
CA GLU A 538 9.57 19.35 13.02
C GLU A 538 9.47 18.97 14.50
N MET A 539 9.22 17.68 14.79
CA MET A 539 9.25 17.13 16.15
C MET A 539 10.64 17.32 16.80
N VAL A 540 11.72 16.98 16.09
CA VAL A 540 13.09 17.14 16.60
C VAL A 540 13.46 18.62 16.75
N ARG A 541 13.04 19.47 15.80
CA ARG A 541 13.20 20.93 15.86
C ARG A 541 12.54 21.52 17.10
N GLY A 542 11.30 21.14 17.40
CA GLY A 542 10.59 21.54 18.60
C GLY A 542 11.29 21.07 19.87
N LEU A 543 11.75 19.82 19.90
CA LEU A 543 12.47 19.24 21.04
C LEU A 543 13.75 20.01 21.35
N LEU A 544 14.61 20.23 20.35
CA LEU A 544 15.87 20.96 20.51
C LEU A 544 15.63 22.41 20.94
N SER A 545 14.65 23.07 20.34
CA SER A 545 14.28 24.45 20.65
C SER A 545 13.88 24.63 22.12
N ALA A 546 13.08 23.71 22.66
CA ALA A 546 12.63 23.78 24.05
C ALA A 546 13.67 23.25 25.07
N SER A 547 14.45 22.23 24.70
CA SER A 547 15.45 21.64 25.59
C SER A 547 16.72 22.49 25.71
N GLY A 548 17.03 23.30 24.70
CA GLY A 548 18.29 24.03 24.58
C GLY A 548 19.48 23.12 24.25
N TRP A 549 19.23 21.95 23.66
CA TRP A 549 20.27 21.03 23.22
C TRP A 549 20.67 21.31 21.78
N ASP A 550 21.93 21.01 21.43
CA ASP A 550 22.41 21.03 20.03
C ASP A 550 22.24 19.67 19.34
N THR A 551 22.15 18.59 20.13
CA THR A 551 22.03 17.21 19.69
C THR A 551 21.06 16.42 20.58
N VAL A 552 20.44 15.37 20.04
CA VAL A 552 19.54 14.47 20.77
C VAL A 552 20.21 13.11 20.99
N PRO A 553 20.28 12.61 22.23
CA PRO A 553 20.73 11.24 22.49
C PRO A 553 19.84 10.19 21.81
N ARG A 554 20.45 9.10 21.33
CA ARG A 554 19.75 8.04 20.58
C ARG A 554 18.47 7.55 21.26
N LEU A 555 18.51 7.23 22.55
CA LEU A 555 17.36 6.70 23.27
C LEU A 555 16.22 7.73 23.32
N VAL A 556 16.53 8.99 23.62
CA VAL A 556 15.53 10.08 23.65
C VAL A 556 14.88 10.25 22.29
N LEU A 557 15.67 10.22 21.20
CA LEU A 557 15.15 10.30 19.83
C LEU A 557 14.21 9.14 19.51
N GLU A 558 14.61 7.90 19.84
CA GLU A 558 13.77 6.71 19.61
C GLU A 558 12.42 6.83 20.33
N LYS A 559 12.41 7.31 21.57
CA LYS A 559 11.18 7.49 22.34
C LYS A 559 10.34 8.67 21.83
N ALA A 560 10.98 9.76 21.42
CA ALA A 560 10.30 10.91 20.81
C ALA A 560 9.57 10.50 19.51
N LEU A 561 10.20 9.68 18.65
CA LEU A 561 9.57 9.18 17.43
C LEU A 561 8.41 8.22 17.72
N VAL A 562 8.49 7.40 18.77
CA VAL A 562 7.33 6.58 19.21
C VAL A 562 6.17 7.46 19.65
N ILE A 563 6.43 8.53 20.40
CA ILE A 563 5.41 9.51 20.81
C ILE A 563 4.81 10.20 19.58
N LEU A 564 5.63 10.65 18.63
CA LEU A 564 5.17 11.24 17.39
C LEU A 564 4.17 10.34 16.65
N ILE A 565 4.50 9.05 16.45
CA ILE A 565 3.60 8.11 15.77
C ILE A 565 2.31 7.90 16.56
N ARG A 566 2.39 7.67 17.87
CA ARG A 566 1.19 7.41 18.69
C ARG A 566 0.26 8.61 18.76
N VAL A 567 0.81 9.79 19.00
CA VAL A 567 0.05 11.05 19.11
C VAL A 567 -0.45 11.50 17.74
N GLY A 568 0.36 11.37 16.69
CA GLY A 568 -0.06 11.76 15.35
C GLY A 568 -1.20 10.90 14.81
N VAL A 569 -1.18 9.59 15.09
CA VAL A 569 -2.29 8.70 14.74
C VAL A 569 -3.54 9.02 15.55
N SER A 570 -3.43 9.22 16.87
CA SER A 570 -4.60 9.52 17.71
C SER A 570 -5.19 10.90 17.44
N SER A 571 -4.35 11.88 17.05
CA SER A 571 -4.75 13.26 16.77
C SER A 571 -5.06 13.52 15.29
N GLY A 572 -4.95 12.50 14.43
CA GLY A 572 -5.33 12.57 13.02
C GLY A 572 -4.37 13.33 12.10
N PHE A 573 -3.17 13.70 12.55
CA PHE A 573 -2.14 14.32 11.70
C PHE A 573 -1.12 13.33 11.12
N LEU A 574 -1.20 12.05 11.50
CA LEU A 574 -0.58 10.91 10.81
C LEU A 574 -1.66 9.89 10.42
N THR A 575 -1.65 9.43 9.17
CA THR A 575 -2.59 8.41 8.72
C THR A 575 -2.15 7.01 9.15
N TYR A 576 -3.00 6.30 9.90
CA TYR A 576 -2.78 4.88 10.18
C TYR A 576 -3.00 4.04 8.92
N ARG A 577 -1.96 3.34 8.45
CA ARG A 577 -2.06 2.39 7.32
C ARG A 577 -1.94 0.95 7.84
N PRO A 578 -3.00 0.13 7.82
CA PRO A 578 -2.89 -1.28 8.17
C PRO A 578 -1.99 -2.02 7.16
N GLU A 579 -1.28 -3.04 7.63
CA GLU A 579 -0.19 -3.75 6.92
C GLU A 579 -0.60 -4.55 5.65
N ALA A 580 -1.80 -4.32 5.09
CA ALA A 580 -2.31 -5.07 3.95
C ALA A 580 -1.68 -4.59 2.62
N THR A 581 -0.73 -5.40 2.12
CA THR A 581 -0.27 -5.53 0.71
C THR A 581 0.11 -4.27 -0.07
N ALA A 582 1.37 -4.22 -0.53
CA ALA A 582 1.94 -3.23 -1.46
C ALA A 582 2.01 -1.74 -1.03
N ALA A 583 1.46 -1.34 0.12
CA ALA A 583 1.53 0.06 0.61
C ALA A 583 2.96 0.54 0.96
N PRO A 584 3.34 1.83 0.77
CA PRO A 584 4.69 2.46 0.91
C PRO A 584 5.45 2.12 2.20
N PRO A 585 6.72 2.55 2.39
CA PRO A 585 7.42 2.26 3.64
C PRO A 585 6.62 2.74 4.86
N VAL A 586 6.10 1.78 5.64
CA VAL A 586 5.27 2.08 6.81
C VAL A 586 6.19 2.15 8.02
N ALA A 587 6.23 3.32 8.66
CA ALA A 587 6.81 3.45 9.99
C ALA A 587 5.87 2.80 11.00
N ARG A 588 6.39 1.85 11.78
CA ARG A 588 5.64 1.12 12.81
C ARG A 588 6.37 1.14 14.14
N VAL A 589 5.59 1.11 15.22
CA VAL A 589 6.13 0.85 16.56
C VAL A 589 6.44 -0.64 16.67
N SER A 590 7.71 -0.95 16.85
CA SER A 590 8.25 -2.28 17.15
C SER A 590 8.84 -2.29 18.56
N TYR A 591 9.35 -3.45 19.00
CA TYR A 591 9.96 -3.60 20.32
C TYR A 591 11.37 -4.16 20.19
N ASP A 592 12.29 -3.60 20.95
CA ASP A 592 13.68 -3.99 21.04
C ASP A 592 14.16 -3.85 22.50
N LEU A 593 15.46 -4.05 22.75
CA LEU A 593 16.11 -3.77 24.02
C LEU A 593 15.73 -2.35 24.49
N LEU A 594 15.26 -2.22 25.73
CA LEU A 594 14.71 -0.97 26.30
C LEU A 594 13.35 -0.52 25.73
N GLY A 595 12.60 -1.40 25.05
CA GLY A 595 11.17 -1.24 24.83
C GLY A 595 10.80 -0.74 23.43
N ALA A 596 9.76 0.09 23.35
CA ALA A 596 9.21 0.54 22.08
C ALA A 596 10.23 1.36 21.26
N VAL A 597 10.33 1.06 19.96
CA VAL A 597 11.16 1.75 18.97
C VAL A 597 10.38 1.91 17.67
N THR A 598 10.79 2.84 16.82
CA THR A 598 10.20 3.02 15.49
C THR A 598 11.04 2.33 14.42
N ARG A 599 10.44 1.43 13.66
CA ARG A 599 11.06 0.77 12.50
C ARG A 599 10.31 1.13 11.23
N ILE A 600 11.04 1.25 10.13
CA ILE A 600 10.49 1.46 8.80
C ILE A 600 10.69 0.17 8.00
N ARG A 601 9.62 -0.34 7.39
CA ARG A 601 9.67 -1.50 6.52
C ARG A 601 9.74 -1.06 5.07
N THR A 602 10.88 -1.24 4.42
CA THR A 602 11.10 -0.73 3.06
C THR A 602 10.56 -1.64 1.96
N GLN A 603 10.23 -2.91 2.23
CA GLN A 603 9.74 -3.87 1.22
C GLN A 603 8.61 -4.80 1.73
N ALA A 604 8.09 -5.69 0.87
CA ALA A 604 7.06 -6.68 1.22
C ALA A 604 7.53 -7.72 2.27
N ARG A 605 6.57 -8.33 2.98
CA ARG A 605 6.77 -9.25 4.12
C ARG A 605 7.61 -10.51 3.81
N SER A 606 7.75 -10.87 2.54
CA SER A 606 8.39 -12.13 2.09
C SER A 606 9.92 -12.09 2.04
N VAL A 607 10.54 -10.91 2.17
CA VAL A 607 12.01 -10.78 2.03
C VAL A 607 12.64 -10.52 3.41
N VAL A 608 13.61 -11.37 3.76
CA VAL A 608 14.29 -11.42 5.06
C VAL A 608 15.25 -10.21 5.20
N GLY A 609 15.14 -9.45 6.29
CA GLY A 609 16.06 -8.34 6.62
C GLY A 609 15.58 -6.92 6.26
N ASN A 610 14.32 -6.74 5.89
CA ASN A 610 13.79 -5.49 5.30
C ASN A 610 13.24 -4.43 6.27
N GLU A 611 13.60 -4.53 7.54
CA GLU A 611 13.21 -3.54 8.54
C GLU A 611 14.43 -2.77 9.02
N HIS A 612 14.39 -1.46 8.85
CA HIS A 612 15.41 -0.55 9.35
C HIS A 612 14.88 0.26 10.52
N TRP A 613 15.76 0.67 11.41
CA TRP A 613 15.40 1.62 12.47
C TRP A 613 15.12 2.97 11.82
N LEU A 614 14.03 3.63 12.19
CA LEU A 614 13.71 4.95 11.64
C LEU A 614 14.82 5.96 11.96
N THR A 615 15.46 5.83 13.12
CA THR A 615 16.64 6.63 13.52
C THR A 615 17.88 6.38 12.66
N SER A 616 17.95 5.25 11.95
CA SER A 616 18.99 4.98 10.95
C SER A 616 18.55 5.40 9.54
N TYR A 617 17.25 5.54 9.30
CA TYR A 617 16.68 5.95 8.02
C TYR A 617 16.70 7.47 7.84
N LEU A 618 16.30 8.24 8.85
CA LEU A 618 16.25 9.71 8.78
C LEU A 618 17.59 10.35 8.39
N PRO A 619 18.77 9.88 8.87
CA PRO A 619 20.04 10.40 8.39
C PRO A 619 20.36 10.11 6.92
N ARG A 620 19.87 8.98 6.38
CA ARG A 620 20.02 8.67 4.95
C ARG A 620 19.22 9.62 4.07
N ARG A 621 18.16 10.20 4.61
CA ARG A 621 17.31 11.18 3.92
C ARG A 621 17.75 12.63 4.15
N GLY A 622 18.88 12.88 4.82
CA GLY A 622 19.36 14.23 5.13
C GLY A 622 18.59 14.98 6.22
N VAL A 623 17.54 14.36 6.79
CA VAL A 623 16.65 14.97 7.80
C VAL A 623 17.34 15.16 9.14
N LEU A 624 18.23 14.23 9.48
CA LEU A 624 19.05 14.26 10.69
C LEU A 624 20.52 14.02 10.34
N VAL A 625 21.44 14.57 11.13
CA VAL A 625 22.88 14.33 10.95
C VAL A 625 23.39 13.54 12.15
N ARG A 626 24.00 12.37 11.90
CA ARG A 626 24.54 11.54 12.97
C ARG A 626 25.89 12.08 13.44
N LYS A 627 26.01 12.36 14.75
CA LYS A 627 27.25 12.72 15.44
C LYS A 627 27.53 11.68 16.53
N ASP A 628 28.38 10.69 16.25
CA ASP A 628 28.65 9.54 17.12
C ASP A 628 27.39 8.74 17.56
N LYS A 629 27.00 8.89 18.83
CA LYS A 629 25.83 8.25 19.47
C LYS A 629 24.63 9.19 19.58
N GLU A 630 24.71 10.37 18.97
CA GLU A 630 23.71 11.43 19.02
C GLU A 630 23.33 11.91 17.62
N TYR A 631 22.28 12.73 17.55
CA TYR A 631 21.69 13.21 16.31
C TYR A 631 21.48 14.71 16.35
N ALA A 632 21.92 15.42 15.30
CA ALA A 632 21.63 16.83 15.08
C ALA A 632 20.52 16.99 14.03
N LEU A 633 19.88 18.16 14.00
CA LEU A 633 18.89 18.50 12.98
C LEU A 633 19.58 18.69 11.62
N GLY A 634 19.03 18.09 10.57
CA GLY A 634 19.40 18.31 9.18
C GLY A 634 18.38 19.19 8.45
N GLU A 635 18.15 18.91 7.17
CA GLU A 635 17.24 19.71 6.34
C GLU A 635 15.81 19.16 6.33
N LYS A 636 14.86 20.08 6.13
CA LYS A 636 13.45 19.75 5.93
C LYS A 636 13.21 19.49 4.44
N LEU A 637 12.43 18.48 4.10
CA LEU A 637 12.21 18.02 2.73
C LEU A 637 11.09 18.80 2.02
N GLY A 638 10.18 19.44 2.76
CA GLY A 638 9.13 20.32 2.22
C GLY A 638 7.97 19.56 1.58
N ALA A 639 7.61 18.42 2.18
CA ALA A 639 6.59 17.48 1.74
C ALA A 639 5.16 17.91 2.12
N SER A 640 4.19 17.59 1.25
CA SER A 640 2.78 17.81 1.53
C SER A 640 2.30 17.00 2.74
N GLN A 641 1.37 17.56 3.50
CA GLN A 641 0.89 16.96 4.73
C GLN A 641 -0.54 16.47 4.60
N VAL A 642 -0.95 15.58 5.50
CA VAL A 642 -2.33 15.11 5.61
C VAL A 642 -3.29 16.27 5.90
N ASN A 643 -2.83 17.26 6.68
CA ASN A 643 -3.50 18.52 6.94
C ASN A 643 -2.48 19.63 7.20
N HIS A 644 -2.90 20.89 7.05
CA HIS A 644 -2.02 22.06 7.18
C HIS A 644 -1.43 22.25 8.60
N ASN A 645 -2.07 21.68 9.63
CA ASN A 645 -1.62 21.80 11.01
C ASN A 645 -0.64 20.69 11.42
N ALA A 646 -0.37 19.70 10.56
CA ALA A 646 0.39 18.52 10.93
C ALA A 646 1.81 18.87 11.41
N LEU A 647 2.49 19.75 10.68
CA LEU A 647 3.84 20.21 11.06
C LEU A 647 3.83 20.99 12.36
N SER A 648 2.86 21.89 12.54
CA SER A 648 2.72 22.68 13.78
C SER A 648 2.42 21.78 14.99
N SER A 649 1.65 20.71 14.76
CA SER A 649 1.30 19.71 15.78
C SER A 649 2.53 18.89 16.16
N ALA A 650 3.29 18.40 15.16
CA ALA A 650 4.55 17.68 15.39
C ALA A 650 5.56 18.54 16.14
N PHE A 651 5.74 19.81 15.73
CA PHE A 651 6.57 20.77 16.44
C PHE A 651 6.11 20.97 17.89
N SER A 652 4.81 21.12 18.11
CA SER A 652 4.23 21.33 19.45
C SER A 652 4.46 20.14 20.37
N VAL A 653 4.29 18.90 19.86
CA VAL A 653 4.61 17.67 20.62
C VAL A 653 6.10 17.66 20.99
N GLY A 654 6.97 18.02 20.05
CA GLY A 654 8.41 18.12 20.26
C GLY A 654 8.77 19.15 21.33
N TYR A 655 8.18 20.34 21.24
CA TYR A 655 8.39 21.45 22.15
C TYR A 655 7.96 21.12 23.59
N LEU A 656 6.80 20.50 23.76
CA LEU A 656 6.32 20.05 25.07
C LEU A 656 7.25 18.99 25.67
N LEU A 657 7.70 18.02 24.86
CA LEU A 657 8.63 16.99 25.31
C LEU A 657 10.00 17.59 25.69
N GLY A 658 10.54 18.50 24.87
CA GLY A 658 11.81 19.19 25.16
C GLY A 658 11.75 20.01 26.45
N SER A 659 10.63 20.68 26.71
CA SER A 659 10.37 21.42 27.96
C SER A 659 10.39 20.52 29.20
N LEU A 660 9.83 19.32 29.08
CA LEU A 660 9.75 18.34 30.17
C LEU A 660 11.11 17.66 30.46
N VAL A 661 11.92 17.44 29.42
CA VAL A 661 13.25 16.81 29.54
C VAL A 661 14.30 17.79 30.10
N ARG A 662 14.25 19.07 29.71
CA ARG A 662 15.18 20.13 30.20
C ARG A 662 15.22 20.25 31.72
N GLY A 663 14.07 20.10 32.37
CA GLY A 663 13.91 20.43 33.78
C GLY A 663 13.82 21.94 34.05
N ASP A 664 13.58 22.36 35.29
CA ASP A 664 13.54 23.76 35.70
C ASP A 664 14.93 24.18 36.18
N THR A 665 15.78 24.60 35.24
CA THR A 665 17.15 25.07 35.51
C THR A 665 17.31 26.59 35.39
N GLU A 666 16.23 27.36 35.27
CA GLU A 666 16.29 28.82 35.18
C GLU A 666 15.67 29.51 36.40
N ARG A 667 16.47 29.63 37.47
CA ARG A 667 16.66 30.93 38.15
C ARG A 667 18.13 31.00 38.56
N PRO A 668 18.89 32.05 38.19
CA PRO A 668 20.18 32.33 38.79
C PRO A 668 19.99 32.45 40.29
N ALA A 669 20.81 31.78 41.07
CA ALA A 669 20.81 31.94 42.52
C ALA A 669 21.10 33.42 42.83
N LEU A 670 20.07 34.16 43.26
CA LEU A 670 20.30 35.35 44.07
C LEU A 670 21.08 34.88 45.29
N GLN A 671 22.29 35.40 45.43
CA GLN A 671 23.16 35.15 46.57
C GLN A 671 22.38 35.46 47.85
N GLY A 672 22.13 34.46 48.69
CA GLY A 672 21.69 34.70 50.07
C GLY A 672 20.69 33.76 50.71
N GLU A 673 20.06 32.81 50.00
CA GLU A 673 19.06 31.93 50.63
C GLU A 673 19.44 30.45 50.64
N ALA A 674 19.45 29.91 51.85
CA ALA A 674 19.81 28.54 52.18
C ALA A 674 18.82 27.53 51.57
N ARG A 675 19.38 26.51 50.89
CA ARG A 675 18.82 25.16 50.64
C ARG A 675 17.28 25.06 50.60
N ALA A 676 16.68 25.34 49.44
CA ALA A 676 15.40 24.74 49.08
C ALA A 676 15.63 23.41 48.34
N THR A 677 15.19 22.31 48.95
CA THR A 677 15.38 20.90 48.53
C THR A 677 14.45 20.40 47.42
N ASN A 678 13.78 21.28 46.67
CA ASN A 678 12.79 20.88 45.64
C ASN A 678 13.13 21.42 44.23
N ARG A 679 14.31 21.06 43.70
CA ARG A 679 14.53 21.10 42.25
C ARG A 679 13.87 19.86 41.62
N THR A 680 12.71 20.03 40.98
CA THR A 680 12.03 18.94 40.25
C THR A 680 12.85 18.52 39.04
N ARG A 681 13.41 17.31 39.08
CA ARG A 681 14.19 16.69 38.00
C ARG A 681 13.39 16.66 36.68
N GLY A 682 14.07 16.81 35.53
CA GLY A 682 13.49 16.58 34.20
C GLY A 682 13.01 15.13 34.02
N LEU A 683 12.26 14.86 32.95
CA LEU A 683 11.95 13.47 32.56
C LEU A 683 13.24 12.68 32.34
N THR A 684 13.28 11.46 32.87
CA THR A 684 14.40 10.54 32.72
C THR A 684 14.16 9.54 31.60
N ASP A 685 15.22 8.84 31.16
CA ASP A 685 15.11 7.73 30.20
C ASP A 685 14.08 6.68 30.64
N ASP A 686 14.05 6.35 31.93
CA ASP A 686 13.08 5.41 32.49
C ASP A 686 11.63 5.95 32.38
N ASP A 687 11.42 7.27 32.55
CA ASP A 687 10.10 7.89 32.38
C ASP A 687 9.65 7.85 30.90
N LEU A 688 10.57 8.08 29.95
CA LEU A 688 10.29 7.96 28.52
C LEU A 688 9.99 6.52 28.10
N VAL A 689 10.71 5.54 28.67
CA VAL A 689 10.41 4.11 28.46
C VAL A 689 9.02 3.76 29.01
N ALA A 690 8.66 4.25 30.20
CA ALA A 690 7.34 4.02 30.78
C ALA A 690 6.22 4.59 29.89
N LEU A 691 6.36 5.83 29.41
CA LEU A 691 5.37 6.48 28.53
C LEU A 691 5.17 5.77 27.19
N THR A 692 6.22 5.17 26.64
CA THR A 692 6.19 4.56 25.30
C THR A 692 5.95 3.05 25.31
N THR A 693 6.17 2.37 26.45
CA THR A 693 6.23 0.91 26.50
C THR A 693 5.27 0.29 27.53
N CYS A 694 4.95 0.99 28.61
CA CYS A 694 4.20 0.43 29.75
C CYS A 694 2.72 0.85 29.78
N THR A 695 2.16 1.25 28.64
CA THR A 695 0.81 1.85 28.54
C THR A 695 -0.32 0.82 28.62
N ASP A 696 -0.10 -0.39 28.11
CA ASP A 696 -1.12 -1.42 28.01
C ASP A 696 -0.49 -2.84 28.03
N PRO A 697 -1.28 -3.89 28.33
CA PRO A 697 -0.76 -5.26 28.46
C PRO A 697 -0.13 -5.83 27.19
N ARG A 698 -0.64 -5.46 26.00
CA ARG A 698 -0.14 -5.96 24.72
C ARG A 698 1.25 -5.40 24.43
N THR A 699 1.40 -4.09 24.54
CA THR A 699 2.69 -3.41 24.31
C THR A 699 3.73 -3.85 25.34
N MET A 700 3.30 -4.11 26.57
CA MET A 700 4.14 -4.66 27.62
C MET A 700 4.59 -6.11 27.33
N LEU A 701 3.69 -6.99 26.87
CA LEU A 701 4.04 -8.36 26.48
C LEU A 701 5.04 -8.39 25.32
N ALA A 702 4.82 -7.57 24.29
CA ALA A 702 5.74 -7.43 23.15
C ALA A 702 7.12 -6.91 23.59
N ALA A 703 7.14 -5.97 24.53
CA ALA A 703 8.39 -5.48 25.10
C ALA A 703 9.15 -6.56 25.87
N LEU A 704 8.48 -7.40 26.67
CA LEU A 704 9.13 -8.50 27.38
C LEU A 704 9.60 -9.60 26.43
N GLN A 705 8.82 -9.94 25.40
CA GLN A 705 9.22 -10.88 24.37
C GLN A 705 10.53 -10.44 23.70
N ALA A 706 10.67 -9.15 23.38
CA ALA A 706 11.90 -8.60 22.84
C ALA A 706 13.09 -8.73 23.81
N GLU A 707 12.88 -8.54 25.11
CA GLU A 707 13.93 -8.74 26.13
C GLU A 707 14.35 -10.22 26.25
N LEU A 708 13.40 -11.15 26.16
CA LEU A 708 13.69 -12.59 26.12
C LEU A 708 14.53 -12.94 24.88
N GLY A 709 14.13 -12.44 23.71
CA GLY A 709 14.88 -12.61 22.46
C GLY A 709 16.31 -12.07 22.56
N ALA A 710 16.47 -10.84 23.06
CA ALA A 710 17.77 -10.20 23.23
C ALA A 710 18.68 -10.97 24.21
N PHE A 711 18.11 -11.53 25.28
CA PHE A 711 18.85 -12.39 26.21
C PHE A 711 19.29 -13.70 25.54
N THR A 712 18.37 -14.38 24.85
CA THR A 712 18.63 -15.65 24.15
C THR A 712 19.70 -15.50 23.07
N GLU A 713 19.60 -14.48 22.24
CA GLU A 713 20.59 -14.18 21.19
C GLU A 713 21.97 -13.90 21.80
N TRP A 714 22.01 -13.07 22.85
CA TRP A 714 23.26 -12.77 23.55
C TRP A 714 23.88 -14.02 24.19
N TRP A 715 23.08 -14.86 24.86
CA TRP A 715 23.58 -16.05 25.54
C TRP A 715 24.15 -17.05 24.53
N ARG A 716 23.39 -17.41 23.49
CA ARG A 716 23.84 -18.36 22.45
C ARG A 716 25.03 -17.84 21.63
N GLY A 717 25.20 -16.53 21.54
CA GLY A 717 26.30 -15.90 20.83
C GLY A 717 27.49 -15.58 21.74
N PRO A 718 27.72 -14.29 22.07
CA PRO A 718 28.92 -13.85 22.79
C PRO A 718 28.95 -14.25 24.27
N GLY A 719 27.80 -14.46 24.93
CA GLY A 719 27.72 -14.79 26.36
C GLY A 719 28.31 -16.16 26.68
N ARG A 720 27.77 -17.22 26.05
CA ARG A 720 28.19 -18.62 26.29
C ARG A 720 29.63 -18.88 25.84
N ARG A 721 30.02 -18.39 24.66
CA ARG A 721 31.38 -18.55 24.11
C ARG A 721 32.46 -17.99 25.03
N ARG A 722 32.18 -16.89 25.74
CA ARG A 722 33.13 -16.28 26.70
C ARG A 722 33.38 -17.19 27.91
N LEU A 723 32.39 -17.99 28.30
CA LEU A 723 32.45 -18.88 29.47
C LEU A 723 33.04 -20.27 29.13
N GLU A 724 32.85 -20.77 27.90
CA GLU A 724 33.36 -22.09 27.46
C GLU A 724 34.89 -22.17 27.41
N GLY A 725 35.56 -21.07 27.05
CA GLY A 725 37.03 -20.98 26.96
C GLY A 725 37.70 -20.34 28.17
N LEU A 726 37.00 -20.14 29.28
CA LEU A 726 37.52 -19.43 30.44
C LEU A 726 38.54 -20.27 31.21
N ASP A 727 39.76 -19.75 31.32
CA ASP A 727 40.76 -20.27 32.25
C ASP A 727 40.52 -19.69 33.66
N TRP A 728 39.94 -20.52 34.54
CA TRP A 728 39.60 -20.17 35.91
C TRP A 728 40.81 -19.87 36.80
N ASN A 729 42.01 -20.30 36.40
CA ASN A 729 43.24 -20.04 37.14
C ASN A 729 43.88 -18.70 36.74
N ASN A 730 43.37 -18.05 35.69
CA ASN A 730 43.86 -16.77 35.19
C ASN A 730 42.98 -15.62 35.70
N ALA A 731 43.39 -15.01 36.81
CA ALA A 731 42.67 -13.90 37.45
C ALA A 731 42.35 -12.73 36.49
N ALA A 732 43.25 -12.39 35.56
CA ALA A 732 43.03 -11.31 34.60
C ALA A 732 41.89 -11.63 33.62
N ARG A 733 41.84 -12.86 33.08
CA ARG A 733 40.76 -13.32 32.18
C ARG A 733 39.42 -13.45 32.91
N VAL A 734 39.43 -13.87 34.17
CA VAL A 734 38.23 -13.92 35.01
C VAL A 734 37.67 -12.50 35.23
N GLN A 735 38.52 -11.53 35.58
CA GLN A 735 38.09 -10.14 35.77
C GLN A 735 37.58 -9.49 34.48
N GLU A 736 38.18 -9.80 33.34
CA GLU A 736 37.71 -9.34 32.03
C GLU A 736 36.30 -9.90 31.73
N THR A 737 36.09 -11.19 32.01
CA THR A 737 34.80 -11.87 31.82
C THR A 737 33.71 -11.25 32.70
N VAL A 738 34.00 -10.95 33.97
CA VAL A 738 33.08 -10.25 34.87
C VAL A 738 32.66 -8.88 34.29
N LYS A 739 33.62 -8.08 33.81
CA LYS A 739 33.32 -6.77 33.21
C LYS A 739 32.44 -6.89 31.96
N HIS A 740 32.66 -7.92 31.15
CA HIS A 740 31.84 -8.18 29.96
C HIS A 740 30.42 -8.62 30.31
N LEU A 741 30.24 -9.50 31.29
CA LEU A 741 28.91 -9.94 31.74
C LEU A 741 28.11 -8.80 32.38
N ASP A 742 28.75 -7.90 33.12
CA ASP A 742 28.08 -6.77 33.79
C ASP A 742 27.58 -5.71 32.78
N ARG A 743 28.26 -5.54 31.65
CA ARG A 743 27.91 -4.56 30.59
C ARG A 743 27.18 -5.19 29.39
N ALA A 744 26.83 -6.47 29.46
CA ALA A 744 26.23 -7.20 28.36
C ALA A 744 24.77 -6.80 28.07
N ASN A 745 24.38 -6.94 26.80
CA ASN A 745 22.98 -6.80 26.37
C ASN A 745 22.05 -7.76 27.14
N GLY A 746 22.47 -9.01 27.39
CA GLY A 746 21.68 -9.95 28.17
C GLY A 746 21.38 -9.48 29.59
N ARG A 747 22.37 -8.95 30.32
CA ARG A 747 22.14 -8.40 31.67
C ARG A 747 21.25 -7.14 31.63
N THR A 748 21.40 -6.34 30.58
CA THR A 748 20.55 -5.17 30.34
C THR A 748 19.10 -5.59 30.10
N ALA A 749 18.88 -6.66 29.32
CA ALA A 749 17.57 -7.14 28.95
C ALA A 749 16.73 -7.60 30.15
N VAL A 750 17.29 -8.48 30.99
CA VAL A 750 16.60 -8.97 32.20
C VAL A 750 16.37 -7.84 33.22
N THR A 751 17.28 -6.87 33.32
CA THR A 751 17.12 -5.71 34.20
C THR A 751 16.08 -4.72 33.67
N SER A 752 15.99 -4.57 32.36
CA SER A 752 14.97 -3.79 31.66
C SER A 752 13.58 -4.41 31.85
N ALA A 753 13.45 -5.73 31.70
CA ALA A 753 12.22 -6.47 31.95
C ALA A 753 11.66 -6.23 33.36
N SER A 754 12.49 -6.36 34.40
CA SER A 754 12.09 -6.08 35.79
C SER A 754 11.60 -4.65 36.00
N ARG A 755 12.28 -3.66 35.41
CA ARG A 755 11.88 -2.25 35.49
C ARG A 755 10.52 -2.01 34.83
N LYS A 756 10.34 -2.47 33.60
CA LYS A 756 9.07 -2.34 32.86
C LYS A 756 7.93 -3.04 33.60
N MET A 757 8.18 -4.19 34.22
CA MET A 757 7.18 -4.93 35.00
C MET A 757 6.71 -4.16 36.25
N ARG A 758 7.66 -3.57 36.99
CA ARG A 758 7.35 -2.63 38.09
C ARG A 758 6.58 -1.40 37.58
N ASP A 759 7.01 -0.81 36.48
CA ASP A 759 6.43 0.44 35.98
C ASP A 759 5.03 0.25 35.40
N TRP A 760 4.77 -0.88 34.75
CA TRP A 760 3.44 -1.29 34.29
C TRP A 760 2.49 -1.57 35.47
N SER A 761 2.91 -2.42 36.41
CA SER A 761 2.08 -2.77 37.58
C SER A 761 1.77 -1.57 38.48
N GLY A 762 2.74 -0.66 38.65
CA GLY A 762 2.56 0.58 39.41
C GLY A 762 1.91 1.72 38.64
N MET A 763 1.45 1.50 37.40
CA MET A 763 0.90 2.54 36.51
C MET A 763 1.79 3.79 36.42
N ARG A 764 3.11 3.59 36.38
CA ARG A 764 4.11 4.67 36.39
C ARG A 764 3.86 5.67 35.27
N TRP A 765 3.47 5.21 34.08
CA TRP A 765 3.17 6.09 32.95
C TRP A 765 2.08 7.12 33.27
N ARG A 766 0.99 6.74 33.98
CA ARG A 766 -0.06 7.68 34.41
C ARG A 766 0.48 8.73 35.38
N THR A 767 1.35 8.29 36.28
CA THR A 767 2.04 9.19 37.22
C THR A 767 2.97 10.16 36.49
N VAL A 768 3.68 9.70 35.47
CA VAL A 768 4.54 10.56 34.64
C VAL A 768 3.70 11.56 33.86
N VAL A 769 2.56 11.16 33.28
CA VAL A 769 1.63 12.06 32.58
C VAL A 769 1.12 13.15 33.53
N SER A 770 0.65 12.78 34.73
CA SER A 770 0.11 13.75 35.69
C SER A 770 1.19 14.71 36.22
N GLN A 771 2.38 14.19 36.57
CA GLN A 771 3.51 15.02 37.00
C GLN A 771 3.97 15.99 35.90
N SER A 772 3.95 15.54 34.65
CA SER A 772 4.30 16.36 33.49
C SER A 772 3.27 17.45 33.23
N ARG A 773 1.97 17.13 33.32
CA ARG A 773 0.88 18.11 33.25
C ARG A 773 1.04 19.18 34.33
N ASP A 774 1.24 18.78 35.58
CA ASP A 774 1.36 19.71 36.70
C ASP A 774 2.60 20.62 36.56
N ARG A 775 3.66 20.12 35.91
CA ARG A 775 4.83 20.92 35.56
C ARG A 775 4.53 21.93 34.45
N LEU A 776 3.91 21.49 33.36
CA LEU A 776 3.55 22.36 32.24
C LEU A 776 2.56 23.43 32.68
N ALA A 777 1.62 23.12 33.58
CA ALA A 777 0.64 24.07 34.12
C ALA A 777 1.29 25.25 34.85
N ARG A 778 2.50 25.08 35.40
CA ARG A 778 3.27 26.18 36.01
C ARG A 778 3.79 27.19 35.00
N ARG A 779 3.87 26.81 33.72
CA ARG A 779 4.30 27.67 32.60
C ARG A 779 3.10 28.16 31.79
N SER A 780 2.21 27.25 31.43
CA SER A 780 1.08 27.49 30.54
C SER A 780 -0.02 26.47 30.81
N GLN A 781 -1.22 26.97 31.12
CA GLN A 781 -2.40 26.12 31.28
C GLN A 781 -2.78 25.44 29.96
N ARG A 782 -2.48 26.08 28.83
CA ARG A 782 -2.69 25.54 27.49
C ARG A 782 -1.78 24.32 27.25
N ASP A 783 -0.50 24.44 27.56
CA ASP A 783 0.48 23.35 27.38
C ASP A 783 0.13 22.13 28.23
N ALA A 784 -0.37 22.36 29.44
CA ALA A 784 -0.87 21.30 30.31
C ALA A 784 -2.10 20.60 29.73
N SER A 785 -3.02 21.37 29.14
CA SER A 785 -4.21 20.85 28.46
C SER A 785 -3.83 20.03 27.23
N ASP A 786 -2.96 20.56 26.38
CA ASP A 786 -2.49 19.92 25.15
C ASP A 786 -1.75 18.61 25.46
N TRP A 787 -0.86 18.62 26.46
CA TRP A 787 -0.20 17.41 26.94
C TRP A 787 -1.19 16.36 27.42
N ASN A 788 -2.22 16.75 28.18
CA ASN A 788 -3.21 15.81 28.71
C ASN A 788 -4.09 15.22 27.59
N ALA A 789 -4.43 16.02 26.58
CA ALA A 789 -5.23 15.59 25.43
C ALA A 789 -4.55 14.46 24.64
N PHE A 790 -3.21 14.46 24.53
CA PHE A 790 -2.46 13.41 23.84
C PHE A 790 -2.67 12.01 24.42
N TRP A 791 -2.88 11.91 25.73
CA TRP A 791 -2.97 10.64 26.45
C TRP A 791 -4.42 10.19 26.71
N TRP A 792 -5.40 11.08 26.53
CA TRP A 792 -6.81 10.82 26.80
C TRP A 792 -7.36 9.55 26.12
N PRO A 793 -7.12 9.30 24.81
CA PRO A 793 -7.63 8.09 24.15
C PRO A 793 -7.07 6.78 24.72
N LEU A 794 -5.88 6.81 25.33
CA LEU A 794 -5.27 5.66 26.01
C LEU A 794 -5.75 5.49 27.46
N MET A 795 -6.41 6.52 28.02
CA MET A 795 -6.96 6.48 29.37
C MET A 795 -8.39 5.92 29.41
N GLU A 796 -9.13 5.99 28.29
CA GLU A 796 -10.55 5.59 28.19
C GLU A 796 -10.80 4.18 27.62
N THR A 797 -9.78 3.45 27.18
CA THR A 797 -9.97 2.10 26.59
C THR A 797 -10.41 1.07 27.63
N GLU A 798 -11.59 0.47 27.44
CA GLU A 798 -12.15 -0.58 28.31
C GLU A 798 -11.48 -1.97 28.09
N GLU A 799 -11.22 -2.64 29.21
CA GLU A 799 -10.59 -3.97 29.30
C GLU A 799 -11.49 -5.08 28.68
N HIS A 800 -10.95 -5.86 27.75
CA HIS A 800 -11.64 -6.96 27.07
C HIS A 800 -11.28 -8.33 27.69
N ALA A 801 -12.19 -9.31 27.61
CA ALA A 801 -12.04 -10.66 28.17
C ALA A 801 -10.75 -11.43 27.77
N ARG A 802 -10.08 -11.06 26.67
CA ARG A 802 -8.80 -11.68 26.22
C ARG A 802 -7.55 -11.16 26.94
N GLU A 803 -7.70 -10.14 27.79
CA GLU A 803 -6.59 -9.55 28.53
C GLU A 803 -5.97 -10.51 29.57
N GLN A 804 -6.76 -11.45 30.09
CA GLN A 804 -6.30 -12.39 31.10
C GLN A 804 -5.24 -13.36 30.56
N GLU A 805 -5.34 -13.79 29.29
CA GLU A 805 -4.34 -14.65 28.64
C GLU A 805 -3.01 -13.90 28.45
N ILE A 806 -3.07 -12.64 28.00
CA ILE A 806 -1.89 -11.78 27.87
C ILE A 806 -1.23 -11.55 29.24
N ARG A 807 -2.03 -11.29 30.28
CA ARG A 807 -1.50 -11.10 31.64
C ARG A 807 -0.78 -12.34 32.16
N ARG A 808 -1.28 -13.56 31.89
CA ARG A 808 -0.58 -14.81 32.23
C ARG A 808 0.76 -14.93 31.49
N ALA A 809 0.76 -14.72 30.18
CA ALA A 809 1.98 -14.77 29.37
C ALA A 809 3.02 -13.74 29.83
N LEU A 810 2.57 -12.54 30.21
CA LEU A 810 3.40 -11.45 30.70
C LEU A 810 4.05 -11.79 32.05
N ILE A 811 3.29 -12.35 33.00
CA ILE A 811 3.84 -12.81 34.29
C ILE A 811 4.88 -13.92 34.08
N PHE A 812 4.61 -14.88 33.19
CA PHE A 812 5.55 -15.96 32.92
C PHE A 812 6.83 -15.46 32.22
N SER A 813 6.73 -14.51 31.29
CA SER A 813 7.90 -13.83 30.70
C SER A 813 8.77 -13.17 31.78
N ALA A 814 8.12 -12.50 32.73
CA ALA A 814 8.79 -11.84 33.84
C ALA A 814 9.49 -12.85 34.77
N GLU A 815 8.85 -14.00 35.04
CA GLU A 815 9.42 -15.11 35.81
C GLU A 815 10.70 -15.67 35.17
N LEU A 816 10.69 -15.90 33.86
CA LEU A 816 11.86 -16.37 33.11
C LEU A 816 13.02 -15.38 33.21
N CYS A 817 12.76 -14.07 33.09
CA CYS A 817 13.78 -13.04 33.28
C CYS A 817 14.36 -13.06 34.71
N TRP A 818 13.54 -13.35 35.73
CA TRP A 818 14.01 -13.45 37.11
C TRP A 818 14.94 -14.65 37.32
N ARG A 819 14.54 -15.82 36.81
CA ARG A 819 15.39 -17.03 36.84
C ARG A 819 16.73 -16.77 36.15
N ALA A 820 16.72 -16.14 34.98
CA ALA A 820 17.95 -15.79 34.26
C ALA A 820 18.83 -14.77 35.01
N PHE A 821 18.24 -13.74 35.63
CA PHE A 821 18.99 -12.78 36.44
C PHE A 821 19.66 -13.46 37.66
N ALA A 822 18.98 -14.43 38.28
CA ALA A 822 19.53 -15.21 39.39
C ALA A 822 20.71 -16.07 38.92
N CYS A 823 20.61 -16.76 37.77
CA CYS A 823 21.73 -17.50 37.18
C CYS A 823 22.93 -16.60 36.90
N LEU A 824 22.71 -15.42 36.28
CA LEU A 824 23.79 -14.46 36.03
C LEU A 824 24.42 -13.93 37.31
N SER A 825 23.62 -13.73 38.37
CA SER A 825 24.11 -13.26 39.67
C SER A 825 24.94 -14.34 40.38
N LEU A 826 24.55 -15.62 40.27
CA LEU A 826 25.36 -16.73 40.76
C LEU A 826 26.67 -16.86 39.98
N LEU A 827 26.64 -16.68 38.65
CA LEU A 827 27.86 -16.66 37.83
C LEU A 827 28.80 -15.51 38.23
N ASP A 828 28.25 -14.31 38.44
CA ASP A 828 29.00 -13.14 38.91
C ASP A 828 29.66 -13.42 40.28
N ALA A 829 28.95 -14.11 41.19
CA ALA A 829 29.47 -14.53 42.48
C ALA A 829 30.60 -15.57 42.35
N CYS A 830 30.44 -16.59 41.51
CA CYS A 830 31.46 -17.60 41.24
C CYS A 830 32.73 -17.00 40.61
N LEU A 831 32.57 -16.10 39.64
CA LEU A 831 33.69 -15.42 38.97
C LEU A 831 34.39 -14.44 39.91
N THR A 832 33.63 -13.72 40.75
CA THR A 832 34.20 -12.87 41.81
C THR A 832 35.11 -13.69 42.72
N ARG A 833 34.71 -14.91 43.09
CA ARG A 833 35.54 -15.81 43.90
C ARG A 833 36.82 -16.28 43.19
N ALA A 834 36.75 -16.54 41.89
CA ALA A 834 37.87 -16.98 41.07
C ALA A 834 38.81 -15.85 40.62
N SER A 835 38.43 -14.59 40.83
CA SER A 835 39.14 -13.40 40.32
C SER A 835 40.43 -13.02 41.08
N GLY A 836 40.85 -13.83 42.06
CA GLY A 836 42.07 -13.62 42.85
C GLY A 836 42.03 -12.40 43.77
N LEU A 837 40.84 -11.85 44.05
CA LEU A 837 40.65 -10.77 45.01
C LEU A 837 40.99 -11.23 46.44
N ASP A 838 41.47 -10.30 47.27
CA ASP A 838 41.56 -10.53 48.72
C ASP A 838 40.17 -10.80 49.32
N ASP A 839 40.12 -11.53 50.45
CA ASP A 839 38.86 -11.96 51.07
C ASP A 839 37.92 -10.79 51.42
N ALA A 840 38.46 -9.63 51.80
CA ALA A 840 37.66 -8.45 52.14
C ALA A 840 37.03 -7.78 50.91
N SER A 841 37.75 -7.75 49.79
CA SER A 841 37.29 -7.24 48.50
C SER A 841 36.29 -8.20 47.83
N ALA A 842 36.53 -9.50 47.92
CA ALA A 842 35.59 -10.53 47.47
C ALA A 842 34.29 -10.48 48.26
N THR A 843 34.37 -10.39 49.60
CA THR A 843 33.19 -10.28 50.48
C THR A 843 32.36 -9.04 50.14
N ARG A 844 32.98 -7.86 50.01
CA ARG A 844 32.27 -6.62 49.62
C ARG A 844 31.55 -6.74 48.28
N LYS A 845 32.17 -7.40 47.30
CA LYS A 845 31.57 -7.59 45.98
C LYS A 845 30.41 -8.60 46.03
N LEU A 846 30.53 -9.68 46.81
CA LEU A 846 29.46 -10.65 47.04
C LEU A 846 28.26 -10.02 47.77
N THR A 847 28.49 -9.17 48.77
CA THR A 847 27.43 -8.38 49.40
C THR A 847 26.70 -7.50 48.38
N SER A 848 27.44 -6.80 47.51
CA SER A 848 26.84 -5.99 46.45
C SER A 848 26.02 -6.80 45.45
N ILE A 849 26.43 -8.03 45.14
CA ILE A 849 25.67 -8.96 44.28
C ILE A 849 24.37 -9.39 44.99
N SER A 850 24.44 -9.75 46.27
CA SER A 850 23.27 -10.09 47.10
C SER A 850 22.25 -8.94 47.12
N GLU A 851 22.70 -7.71 47.39
CA GLU A 851 21.85 -6.51 47.41
C GLU A 851 21.23 -6.19 46.02
N LYS A 852 21.93 -6.50 44.92
CA LYS A 852 21.37 -6.35 43.58
C LYS A 852 20.25 -7.38 43.33
N LEU A 853 20.44 -8.62 43.79
CA LEU A 853 19.47 -9.70 43.68
C LEU A 853 18.22 -9.44 44.52
N GLU A 854 18.38 -9.01 45.77
CA GLU A 854 17.29 -8.61 46.66
C GLU A 854 16.47 -7.45 46.09
N ARG A 855 17.14 -6.42 45.54
CA ARG A 855 16.44 -5.30 44.87
C ARG A 855 15.69 -5.75 43.62
N PHE A 856 16.20 -6.72 42.89
CA PHE A 856 15.51 -7.30 41.74
C PHE A 856 14.26 -8.07 42.21
N ALA A 857 14.42 -8.94 43.21
CA ALA A 857 13.34 -9.72 43.82
C ALA A 857 12.20 -8.83 44.36
N ALA A 858 12.55 -7.74 45.04
CA ALA A 858 11.57 -6.77 45.54
C ALA A 858 10.75 -6.13 44.41
N ARG A 859 11.36 -5.80 43.27
CA ARG A 859 10.65 -5.24 42.11
C ARG A 859 9.70 -6.23 41.46
N MET A 860 10.12 -7.49 41.33
CA MET A 860 9.29 -8.54 40.74
C MET A 860 8.11 -8.90 41.64
N SER A 861 8.35 -8.97 42.95
CA SER A 861 7.32 -9.22 43.95
C SER A 861 6.29 -8.08 44.01
N ALA A 862 6.74 -6.82 43.92
CA ALA A 862 5.85 -5.65 43.83
C ALA A 862 4.95 -5.69 42.58
N ALA A 863 5.37 -6.39 41.53
CA ALA A 863 4.60 -6.59 40.32
C ALA A 863 3.80 -7.90 40.29
N ALA A 864 3.60 -8.53 41.46
CA ALA A 864 2.86 -9.78 41.64
C ALA A 864 3.40 -10.97 40.84
N VAL A 865 4.71 -11.01 40.56
CA VAL A 865 5.37 -12.18 39.98
C VAL A 865 5.77 -13.13 41.12
N SER A 866 5.37 -14.41 40.99
CA SER A 866 5.69 -15.44 41.98
C SER A 866 7.20 -15.66 42.11
N HIS A 867 7.69 -15.80 43.34
CA HIS A 867 9.11 -16.05 43.62
C HIS A 867 9.50 -17.47 43.18
N PRO A 868 10.37 -17.64 42.17
CA PRO A 868 10.71 -18.97 41.67
C PRO A 868 11.62 -19.72 42.66
N GLY A 869 11.34 -20.99 42.92
CA GLY A 869 12.15 -21.79 43.88
C GLY A 869 13.65 -21.85 43.54
N LEU A 870 14.00 -21.77 42.25
CA LEU A 870 15.40 -21.66 41.80
C LEU A 870 16.09 -20.38 42.32
N VAL A 871 15.39 -19.25 42.30
CA VAL A 871 15.91 -17.96 42.76
C VAL A 871 16.25 -18.04 44.24
N GLY A 872 15.34 -18.59 45.06
CA GLY A 872 15.55 -18.68 46.51
C GLY A 872 16.77 -19.51 46.86
N LYS A 873 16.96 -20.63 46.15
CA LYS A 873 18.17 -21.45 46.29
C LYS A 873 19.45 -20.66 46.00
N TYR A 874 19.46 -19.80 44.99
CA TYR A 874 20.65 -19.02 44.62
C TYR A 874 20.88 -17.81 45.53
N GLU A 875 19.81 -17.17 46.01
CA GLU A 875 19.86 -16.13 47.05
C GLU A 875 20.54 -16.66 48.32
N ASP A 876 20.12 -17.84 48.79
CA ASP A 876 20.70 -18.47 49.98
C ASP A 876 22.19 -18.81 49.82
N ILE A 877 22.59 -19.28 48.63
CA ILE A 877 23.99 -19.58 48.31
C ILE A 877 24.84 -18.31 48.34
N ILE A 878 24.41 -17.26 47.62
CA ILE A 878 25.16 -15.99 47.50
C ILE A 878 25.24 -15.30 48.86
N ALA A 879 24.12 -15.21 49.59
CA ALA A 879 24.09 -14.63 50.94
C ALA A 879 24.92 -15.46 51.94
N GLY A 880 24.92 -16.79 51.79
CA GLY A 880 25.78 -17.70 52.55
C GLY A 880 27.27 -17.44 52.32
N TRP A 881 27.67 -17.17 51.08
CA TRP A 881 29.05 -16.81 50.74
C TRP A 881 29.44 -15.42 51.22
N ALA A 882 28.53 -14.44 51.14
CA ALA A 882 28.76 -13.10 51.65
C ALA A 882 28.95 -13.06 53.19
N ARG A 883 28.45 -14.07 53.92
CA ARG A 883 28.53 -14.17 55.39
C ARG A 883 29.68 -15.05 55.90
N ARG A 884 30.36 -15.82 55.05
CA ARG A 884 31.42 -16.78 55.46
C ARG A 884 32.78 -16.36 54.93
N SER A 885 33.79 -16.37 55.80
CA SER A 885 35.21 -16.23 55.43
C SER A 885 36.02 -17.37 56.06
N PRO A 886 36.72 -18.22 55.28
CA PRO A 886 36.82 -18.20 53.82
C PRO A 886 35.58 -18.81 53.13
N VAL A 887 35.31 -18.36 51.90
CA VAL A 887 34.23 -18.87 51.05
C VAL A 887 34.56 -20.30 50.57
N PRO A 888 33.63 -21.28 50.65
CA PRO A 888 33.86 -22.67 50.25
C PRO A 888 34.36 -22.84 48.80
N ASP A 889 35.27 -23.79 48.57
CA ASP A 889 35.86 -24.08 47.25
C ASP A 889 34.95 -24.96 46.39
N ALA A 890 33.83 -24.37 45.94
CA ALA A 890 32.85 -25.03 45.06
C ALA A 890 32.43 -24.12 43.88
N ALA A 891 33.12 -23.00 43.66
CA ALA A 891 32.73 -21.96 42.71
C ALA A 891 32.58 -22.48 41.28
N GLN A 892 33.48 -23.36 40.83
CA GLN A 892 33.40 -23.95 39.48
C GLN A 892 32.19 -24.87 39.32
N THR A 893 31.85 -25.66 40.33
CA THR A 893 30.66 -26.55 40.31
C THR A 893 29.36 -25.74 40.24
N PHE A 894 29.24 -24.69 41.04
CA PHE A 894 28.07 -23.80 41.00
C PHE A 894 28.01 -22.96 39.71
N ALA A 895 29.16 -22.54 39.17
CA ALA A 895 29.20 -21.88 37.87
C ALA A 895 28.72 -22.81 36.74
N LYS A 896 29.18 -24.07 36.74
CA LYS A 896 28.69 -25.07 35.77
C LYS A 896 27.18 -25.28 35.90
N ALA A 897 26.68 -25.45 37.11
CA ALA A 897 25.23 -25.59 37.35
C ALA A 897 24.43 -24.37 36.87
N ALA A 898 24.93 -23.15 37.09
CA ALA A 898 24.29 -21.92 36.63
C ALA A 898 24.31 -21.79 35.10
N ILE A 899 25.41 -22.21 34.45
CA ILE A 899 25.52 -22.29 32.98
C ILE A 899 24.51 -23.28 32.42
N ASP A 900 24.50 -24.52 32.92
CA ASP A 900 23.60 -25.58 32.44
C ASP A 900 22.13 -25.18 32.64
N THR A 901 21.81 -24.52 33.75
CA THR A 901 20.47 -23.98 34.01
C THR A 901 20.13 -22.83 33.07
N THR A 902 21.10 -21.99 32.71
CA THR A 902 20.88 -20.90 31.74
C THR A 902 20.67 -21.44 30.33
N ASP A 903 21.38 -22.50 29.94
CA ASP A 903 21.18 -23.19 28.66
C ASP A 903 19.73 -23.72 28.56
N GLN A 904 19.23 -24.39 29.61
CA GLN A 904 17.82 -24.84 29.68
C GLN A 904 16.82 -23.69 29.65
N LEU A 905 17.10 -22.61 30.39
CA LEU A 905 16.25 -21.42 30.43
C LEU A 905 16.13 -20.77 29.05
N VAL A 906 17.20 -20.73 28.27
CA VAL A 906 17.19 -20.11 26.94
C VAL A 906 16.27 -20.87 25.98
N ASP A 907 16.22 -22.19 26.07
CA ASP A 907 15.29 -23.01 25.27
C ASP A 907 13.83 -22.75 25.70
N GLU A 908 13.57 -22.69 27.02
CA GLU A 908 12.26 -22.33 27.58
C GLU A 908 11.82 -20.92 27.15
N MET A 909 12.74 -19.95 27.18
CA MET A 909 12.51 -18.58 26.72
C MET A 909 12.19 -18.52 25.23
N GLN A 910 12.82 -19.33 24.39
CA GLN A 910 12.54 -19.33 22.95
C GLN A 910 11.16 -19.92 22.64
N ILE A 911 10.79 -21.01 23.31
CA ILE A 911 9.45 -21.60 23.18
C ILE A 911 8.40 -20.58 23.60
N HIS A 912 8.59 -19.95 24.77
CA HIS A 912 7.66 -18.95 25.28
C HIS A 912 7.60 -17.69 24.41
N ALA A 913 8.73 -17.24 23.85
CA ALA A 913 8.76 -16.11 22.93
C ALA A 913 7.96 -16.39 21.65
N SER A 914 7.94 -17.64 21.17
CA SER A 914 7.14 -18.06 20.02
C SER A 914 5.63 -18.05 20.36
N GLU A 915 5.28 -18.48 21.57
CA GLU A 915 3.90 -18.40 22.07
C GLU A 915 3.43 -16.95 22.26
N CYS A 916 4.30 -16.08 22.77
CA CYS A 916 4.03 -14.64 22.84
C CYS A 916 3.79 -14.05 21.45
N GLU A 917 4.56 -14.45 20.44
CA GLU A 917 4.36 -14.00 19.05
C GLU A 917 2.98 -14.40 18.53
N ARG A 918 2.56 -15.64 18.79
CA ARG A 918 1.24 -16.16 18.44
C ARG A 918 0.13 -15.35 19.10
N LEU A 919 0.25 -15.06 20.40
CA LEU A 919 -0.72 -14.24 21.14
C LEU A 919 -0.76 -12.80 20.63
N LEU A 920 0.38 -12.20 20.33
CA LEU A 920 0.50 -10.83 19.82
C LEU A 920 -0.01 -10.66 18.39
N ALA A 921 0.13 -11.68 17.54
CA ALA A 921 -0.42 -11.71 16.19
C ALA A 921 -1.96 -11.75 16.19
N GLN A 922 -2.55 -12.37 17.22
CA GLN A 922 -4.00 -12.50 17.40
C GLN A 922 -4.64 -11.29 18.08
N PHE A 923 -3.85 -10.43 18.72
CA PHE A 923 -4.33 -9.29 19.50
C PHE A 923 -4.15 -7.97 18.75
N GLY A 924 -5.24 -7.25 18.47
CA GLY A 924 -5.21 -5.91 17.88
C GLY A 924 -4.81 -5.83 16.40
N THR A 925 -4.92 -6.92 15.64
CA THR A 925 -5.16 -6.86 14.20
C THR A 925 -6.62 -6.44 14.00
N ILE A 926 -6.88 -5.32 13.33
CA ILE A 926 -8.14 -5.20 12.58
C ILE A 926 -8.05 -6.32 11.56
N ALA A 927 -8.71 -7.44 11.85
CA ALA A 927 -8.66 -8.58 10.99
C ALA A 927 -9.18 -8.14 9.62
N THR A 928 -8.32 -8.14 8.61
CA THR A 928 -8.78 -7.85 7.25
C THR A 928 -9.66 -9.01 6.83
N ALA A 929 -10.88 -8.70 6.39
CA ALA A 929 -11.78 -9.70 5.84
C ALA A 929 -11.13 -10.27 4.56
N LYS A 930 -10.77 -11.54 4.60
CA LYS A 930 -10.33 -12.28 3.44
C LYS A 930 -11.55 -12.89 2.78
N GLN A 931 -11.86 -12.43 1.58
CA GLN A 931 -12.98 -12.94 0.79
C GLN A 931 -12.52 -14.17 0.00
N TYR A 932 -13.43 -15.13 -0.15
CA TYR A 932 -13.25 -16.34 -0.95
C TYR A 932 -14.11 -16.22 -2.20
N GLU A 933 -13.60 -16.62 -3.36
CA GLU A 933 -14.33 -16.54 -4.62
C GLU A 933 -15.13 -17.82 -4.91
N PHE A 934 -14.67 -18.98 -4.41
CA PHE A 934 -15.34 -20.26 -4.62
C PHE A 934 -15.49 -21.07 -3.34
N LEU A 935 -16.54 -21.89 -3.30
CA LEU A 935 -16.73 -22.91 -2.28
C LEU A 935 -16.94 -24.29 -2.93
N VAL A 936 -16.17 -25.26 -2.49
CA VAL A 936 -16.44 -26.68 -2.66
C VAL A 936 -16.91 -27.25 -1.33
N TRP A 937 -18.15 -27.71 -1.28
CA TRP A 937 -18.71 -28.41 -0.13
C TRP A 937 -18.83 -29.89 -0.46
N TYR A 938 -18.55 -30.77 0.50
CA TYR A 938 -18.89 -32.18 0.38
C TYR A 938 -19.35 -32.76 1.71
N ASP A 939 -20.12 -33.85 1.63
CA ASP A 939 -20.61 -34.63 2.77
C ASP A 939 -20.71 -36.12 2.41
N ILE A 940 -20.26 -36.99 3.30
CA ILE A 940 -20.33 -38.44 3.11
C ILE A 940 -21.78 -38.90 3.32
N TYR A 941 -22.34 -39.63 2.35
CA TYR A 941 -23.76 -40.01 2.37
C TYR A 941 -24.12 -40.89 3.57
N ASP A 942 -23.30 -41.90 3.85
CA ASP A 942 -23.51 -42.82 4.97
C ASP A 942 -22.18 -43.11 5.69
N SER A 943 -21.83 -42.31 6.68
CA SER A 943 -20.59 -42.54 7.42
C SER A 943 -20.66 -43.68 8.43
N LYS A 944 -21.88 -44.17 8.74
CA LYS A 944 -22.13 -45.16 9.81
C LYS A 944 -22.46 -46.55 9.28
N GLY A 945 -22.77 -46.69 7.99
CA GLY A 945 -23.19 -47.94 7.37
C GLY A 945 -24.63 -48.31 7.71
N ASN A 946 -25.50 -47.31 7.87
CA ASN A 946 -26.91 -47.48 8.20
C ASN A 946 -27.80 -47.73 6.97
N HIS A 947 -27.30 -47.45 5.75
CA HIS A 947 -28.01 -47.67 4.50
C HIS A 947 -27.60 -49.00 3.83
N PRO A 948 -28.54 -49.72 3.19
CA PRO A 948 -28.24 -50.99 2.55
C PRO A 948 -27.54 -50.80 1.20
N HIS A 949 -26.20 -50.88 1.15
CA HIS A 949 -25.41 -51.03 -0.09
C HIS A 949 -24.37 -52.18 0.02
N PRO A 950 -24.02 -52.92 -1.06
CA PRO A 950 -23.30 -54.22 -1.03
C PRO A 950 -21.75 -54.08 -1.13
N PRO A 951 -20.90 -55.16 -1.00
CA PRO A 951 -20.95 -56.39 -0.22
C PRO A 951 -19.98 -56.33 0.99
N VAL A 952 -19.74 -55.14 1.54
CA VAL A 952 -18.71 -54.92 2.55
C VAL A 952 -19.34 -54.95 3.95
N ARG A 953 -18.95 -55.92 4.79
CA ARG A 953 -19.42 -56.01 6.19
C ARG A 953 -19.23 -54.66 6.90
N GLY A 954 -20.20 -54.23 7.71
CA GLY A 954 -20.24 -52.87 8.28
C GLY A 954 -19.01 -52.41 9.10
N HIS A 955 -18.10 -53.30 9.47
CA HIS A 955 -16.79 -52.92 10.03
C HIS A 955 -15.80 -52.49 8.94
N GLN A 956 -15.69 -53.26 7.86
CA GLN A 956 -14.81 -52.98 6.73
C GLN A 956 -15.25 -51.71 5.98
N TYR A 957 -16.56 -51.44 5.91
CA TYR A 957 -17.08 -50.20 5.34
C TYR A 957 -16.64 -48.97 6.15
N ARG A 958 -16.76 -49.01 7.48
CA ARG A 958 -16.30 -47.93 8.37
C ARG A 958 -14.79 -47.70 8.28
N GLN A 959 -14.00 -48.76 8.05
CA GLN A 959 -12.57 -48.62 7.78
C GLN A 959 -12.31 -47.93 6.43
N ASN A 960 -13.07 -48.27 5.38
CA ASN A 960 -12.96 -47.60 4.08
C ASN A 960 -13.35 -46.11 4.19
N VAL A 961 -14.38 -45.77 4.97
CA VAL A 961 -14.78 -44.38 5.23
C VAL A 961 -13.66 -43.63 5.96
N HIS A 962 -13.04 -44.23 6.98
CA HIS A 962 -11.91 -43.62 7.69
C HIS A 962 -10.72 -43.37 6.75
N ALA A 963 -10.32 -44.38 5.97
CA ALA A 963 -9.22 -44.28 5.02
C ALA A 963 -9.50 -43.25 3.92
N TRP A 964 -10.76 -43.13 3.48
CA TRP A 964 -11.18 -42.10 2.53
C TRP A 964 -11.00 -40.69 3.13
N ARG A 965 -11.42 -40.45 4.39
CA ARG A 965 -11.24 -39.16 5.06
C ARG A 965 -9.76 -38.77 5.19
N GLU A 966 -8.91 -39.70 5.62
CA GLU A 966 -7.46 -39.47 5.70
C GLU A 966 -6.87 -39.12 4.34
N ALA A 967 -7.25 -39.87 3.31
CA ALA A 967 -6.78 -39.66 1.95
C ALA A 967 -7.26 -38.32 1.35
N VAL A 968 -8.47 -37.85 1.67
CA VAL A 968 -8.94 -36.50 1.30
C VAL A 968 -8.15 -35.43 2.06
N ASN A 969 -7.93 -35.60 3.37
CA ASN A 969 -7.18 -34.65 4.20
C ASN A 969 -5.75 -34.45 3.71
N ASP A 970 -5.03 -35.53 3.42
CA ASP A 970 -3.68 -35.49 2.86
C ASP A 970 -3.64 -34.76 1.52
N THR A 971 -4.65 -35.00 0.69
CA THR A 971 -4.77 -34.38 -0.62
C THR A 971 -5.04 -32.88 -0.50
N LEU A 972 -5.97 -32.47 0.37
CA LEU A 972 -6.24 -31.04 0.63
C LEU A 972 -4.99 -30.33 1.15
N LEU A 973 -4.20 -30.98 2.02
CA LEU A 973 -2.95 -30.40 2.54
C LEU A 973 -1.91 -30.18 1.44
N GLN A 974 -1.79 -31.11 0.49
CA GLN A 974 -0.89 -30.97 -0.66
C GLN A 974 -1.32 -29.85 -1.61
N ILE A 975 -2.63 -29.76 -1.89
CA ILE A 975 -3.18 -28.71 -2.76
C ILE A 975 -3.03 -27.34 -2.08
N GLN A 976 -3.34 -27.22 -0.80
CA GLN A 976 -3.17 -25.97 -0.04
C GLN A 976 -1.73 -25.46 -0.09
N ARG A 977 -0.74 -26.35 0.10
CA ARG A 977 0.70 -25.99 -0.02
C ARG A 977 1.08 -25.56 -1.43
N SER A 978 0.48 -26.16 -2.45
CA SER A 978 0.76 -25.84 -3.85
C SER A 978 0.10 -24.54 -4.29
N ALA A 979 -1.13 -24.29 -3.82
CA ALA A 979 -1.87 -23.05 -4.01
C ALA A 979 -1.17 -21.86 -3.34
N ALA A 980 -0.67 -22.05 -2.11
CA ALA A 980 0.06 -21.01 -1.39
C ALA A 980 1.31 -20.51 -2.14
N LYS A 981 2.03 -21.41 -2.85
CA LYS A 981 3.17 -21.02 -3.70
C LYS A 981 2.78 -20.14 -4.88
N GLN A 982 1.51 -20.13 -5.27
CA GLN A 982 0.96 -19.35 -6.38
C GLN A 982 0.03 -18.23 -5.88
N SER A 983 0.23 -17.76 -4.64
CA SER A 983 -0.56 -16.68 -4.03
C SER A 983 -2.07 -16.94 -3.97
N CYS A 984 -2.47 -18.21 -3.89
CA CYS A 984 -3.85 -18.63 -3.66
C CYS A 984 -4.00 -19.21 -2.25
N ASP A 985 -5.18 -19.10 -1.67
CA ASP A 985 -5.50 -19.64 -0.35
C ASP A 985 -6.68 -20.59 -0.40
N ILE A 986 -6.53 -21.71 0.29
CA ILE A 986 -7.54 -22.75 0.44
C ILE A 986 -7.78 -22.89 1.94
N HIS A 987 -9.00 -22.60 2.37
CA HIS A 987 -9.44 -22.66 3.75
C HIS A 987 -10.47 -23.75 3.94
N VAL A 988 -10.23 -24.65 4.91
CA VAL A 988 -11.15 -25.73 5.25
C VAL A 988 -11.91 -25.33 6.53
N TRP A 989 -13.24 -25.38 6.46
CA TRP A 989 -14.16 -25.05 7.55
C TRP A 989 -15.06 -26.26 7.89
N ASN A 990 -15.60 -26.26 9.12
CA ASN A 990 -16.17 -27.41 9.83
C ASN A 990 -15.09 -28.42 10.29
N GLY A 991 -14.12 -27.95 11.07
CA GLY A 991 -12.95 -28.70 11.55
C GLY A 991 -11.66 -28.27 10.84
N ASP A 992 -10.50 -28.58 11.42
CA ASP A 992 -9.21 -28.34 10.75
C ASP A 992 -8.95 -29.36 9.62
N ILE A 993 -7.84 -29.21 8.91
CA ILE A 993 -7.50 -30.09 7.79
C ILE A 993 -7.27 -31.55 8.23
N SER A 994 -6.94 -31.78 9.50
CA SER A 994 -6.86 -33.10 10.13
C SER A 994 -8.19 -33.64 10.66
N SER A 995 -9.26 -32.84 10.63
CA SER A 995 -10.56 -33.22 11.17
C SER A 995 -11.13 -34.44 10.46
N VAL A 996 -11.73 -35.33 11.26
CA VAL A 996 -12.44 -36.56 10.86
C VAL A 996 -13.92 -36.32 10.57
N ASN A 997 -14.35 -35.07 10.42
CA ASN A 997 -15.73 -34.72 10.09
C ASN A 997 -16.15 -35.27 8.71
N ASP A 998 -17.41 -35.72 8.64
CA ASP A 998 -18.03 -36.21 7.41
C ASP A 998 -18.30 -35.11 6.38
N GLU A 999 -18.51 -33.90 6.88
CA GLU A 999 -18.88 -32.73 6.11
C GLU A 999 -17.76 -31.70 6.17
N LYS A 1000 -17.31 -31.20 5.01
CA LYS A 1000 -16.32 -30.13 4.92
C LYS A 1000 -16.72 -29.03 3.95
N TYR A 1001 -16.30 -27.82 4.28
CA TYR A 1001 -16.43 -26.61 3.48
C TYR A 1001 -15.04 -26.17 3.05
N ILE A 1002 -14.77 -26.11 1.75
CA ILE A 1002 -13.44 -25.79 1.23
C ILE A 1002 -13.56 -24.50 0.42
N ALA A 1003 -13.19 -23.39 1.04
CA ALA A 1003 -13.25 -22.07 0.44
C ALA A 1003 -11.92 -21.72 -0.24
N VAL A 1004 -11.97 -21.19 -1.46
CA VAL A 1004 -10.78 -20.92 -2.29
C VAL A 1004 -10.73 -19.45 -2.71
N SER A 1005 -9.56 -18.81 -2.58
CA SER A 1005 -9.31 -17.41 -2.95
C SER A 1005 -7.99 -17.21 -3.73
N GLY A 1006 -7.90 -16.16 -4.53
CA GLY A 1006 -6.68 -15.70 -5.21
C GLY A 1006 -6.75 -15.71 -6.74
N SER A 1007 -5.67 -15.26 -7.40
CA SER A 1007 -5.62 -15.05 -8.87
C SER A 1007 -5.89 -16.29 -9.73
N ARG A 1008 -5.86 -17.49 -9.13
CA ARG A 1008 -6.18 -18.77 -9.79
C ARG A 1008 -7.22 -19.58 -9.01
N ALA A 1009 -8.11 -18.92 -8.28
CA ALA A 1009 -9.04 -19.61 -7.39
C ALA A 1009 -9.95 -20.62 -8.09
N LEU A 1010 -10.46 -20.30 -9.29
CA LEU A 1010 -11.26 -21.25 -10.07
C LEU A 1010 -10.47 -22.52 -10.41
N PHE A 1011 -9.22 -22.37 -10.85
CA PHE A 1011 -8.33 -23.50 -11.12
C PHE A 1011 -8.13 -24.37 -9.88
N TRP A 1012 -7.87 -23.75 -8.72
CA TRP A 1012 -7.64 -24.48 -7.47
C TRP A 1012 -8.91 -25.08 -6.87
N ALA A 1013 -10.07 -24.46 -7.04
CA ALA A 1013 -11.36 -25.03 -6.65
C ALA A 1013 -11.69 -26.25 -7.52
N ARG A 1014 -11.45 -26.18 -8.83
CA ARG A 1014 -11.58 -27.32 -9.75
C ARG A 1014 -10.60 -28.44 -9.42
N GLU A 1015 -9.34 -28.13 -9.18
CA GLU A 1015 -8.34 -29.12 -8.79
C GLU A 1015 -8.70 -29.76 -7.45
N THR A 1016 -9.24 -29.01 -6.50
CA THR A 1016 -9.77 -29.52 -5.24
C THR A 1016 -10.88 -30.54 -5.48
N LEU A 1017 -11.88 -30.18 -6.29
CA LEU A 1017 -13.00 -31.07 -6.63
C LEU A 1017 -12.52 -32.34 -7.35
N ARG A 1018 -11.69 -32.19 -8.38
CA ARG A 1018 -11.10 -33.31 -9.13
C ARG A 1018 -10.35 -34.27 -8.23
N ARG A 1019 -9.60 -33.73 -7.25
CA ARG A 1019 -8.81 -34.53 -6.32
C ARG A 1019 -9.68 -35.26 -5.29
N VAL A 1020 -10.78 -34.66 -4.85
CA VAL A 1020 -11.79 -35.35 -4.04
C VAL A 1020 -12.45 -36.49 -4.84
N GLN A 1021 -12.74 -36.26 -6.13
CA GLN A 1021 -13.20 -37.30 -7.06
C GLN A 1021 -12.14 -38.41 -7.23
N ASP A 1022 -10.86 -38.07 -7.42
CA ASP A 1022 -9.75 -39.02 -7.52
C ASP A 1022 -9.66 -39.92 -6.27
N VAL A 1023 -9.90 -39.35 -5.09
CA VAL A 1023 -9.94 -40.14 -3.86
C VAL A 1023 -11.10 -41.13 -3.88
N SER A 1024 -12.27 -40.74 -4.36
CA SER A 1024 -13.43 -41.64 -4.43
C SER A 1024 -13.22 -42.85 -5.36
N PHE A 1025 -12.43 -42.73 -6.43
CA PHE A 1025 -12.05 -43.89 -7.27
C PHE A 1025 -11.27 -44.96 -6.50
N ARG A 1026 -10.47 -44.56 -5.50
CA ARG A 1026 -9.72 -45.50 -4.65
C ARG A 1026 -10.60 -46.20 -3.63
N PHE A 1027 -11.80 -45.66 -3.35
CA PHE A 1027 -12.74 -46.18 -2.37
C PHE A 1027 -14.17 -46.19 -2.95
N PRO A 1028 -14.46 -47.03 -3.96
CA PRO A 1028 -15.72 -47.00 -4.71
C PRO A 1028 -16.96 -47.32 -3.85
N SER A 1029 -16.77 -47.92 -2.67
CA SER A 1029 -17.84 -48.16 -1.70
C SER A 1029 -18.32 -46.88 -0.99
N VAL A 1030 -17.48 -45.84 -0.91
CA VAL A 1030 -17.79 -44.60 -0.17
C VAL A 1030 -18.42 -43.60 -1.12
N LYS A 1031 -19.73 -43.37 -0.97
CA LYS A 1031 -20.47 -42.37 -1.76
C LYS A 1031 -20.58 -41.05 -1.00
N TYR A 1032 -20.51 -39.95 -1.73
CA TYR A 1032 -20.59 -38.60 -1.19
C TYR A 1032 -21.46 -37.71 -2.07
N ARG A 1033 -21.88 -36.59 -1.50
CA ARG A 1033 -22.54 -35.49 -2.21
C ARG A 1033 -21.62 -34.28 -2.16
N ALA A 1034 -21.53 -33.55 -3.26
CA ALA A 1034 -20.72 -32.34 -3.37
C ALA A 1034 -21.49 -31.20 -4.03
N ILE A 1035 -21.17 -29.98 -3.61
CA ILE A 1035 -21.64 -28.74 -4.21
C ILE A 1035 -20.43 -27.90 -4.58
N PHE A 1036 -20.41 -27.40 -5.80
CA PHE A 1036 -19.42 -26.42 -6.26
C PHE A 1036 -20.14 -25.14 -6.70
N VAL A 1037 -19.88 -24.04 -6.01
CA VAL A 1037 -20.53 -22.75 -6.26
C VAL A 1037 -19.54 -21.59 -6.16
N PRO A 1038 -19.72 -20.51 -6.95
CA PRO A 1038 -19.05 -19.25 -6.68
C PRO A 1038 -19.69 -18.62 -5.43
N THR A 1039 -18.94 -17.90 -4.63
CA THR A 1039 -19.45 -17.37 -3.35
C THR A 1039 -20.35 -16.16 -3.52
N ASP A 1040 -20.29 -15.50 -4.67
CA ASP A 1040 -21.07 -14.30 -5.01
C ASP A 1040 -22.45 -14.61 -5.62
N PHE A 1041 -22.86 -15.89 -5.75
CA PHE A 1041 -24.08 -16.30 -6.45
C PHE A 1041 -25.39 -15.69 -5.88
N VAL A 1042 -25.34 -15.14 -4.66
CA VAL A 1042 -26.46 -14.44 -3.99
C VAL A 1042 -26.13 -12.99 -3.64
N GLY A 1043 -25.10 -12.40 -4.27
CA GLY A 1043 -24.69 -11.01 -4.07
C GLY A 1043 -23.94 -10.72 -2.77
N THR A 1044 -23.56 -11.74 -2.01
CA THR A 1044 -22.71 -11.62 -0.80
C THR A 1044 -21.61 -12.67 -0.81
N ASN A 1045 -20.35 -12.27 -0.61
CA ASN A 1045 -19.22 -13.20 -0.58
C ASN A 1045 -19.13 -13.96 0.75
N LEU A 1046 -18.51 -15.15 0.68
CA LEU A 1046 -18.02 -15.88 1.84
C LEU A 1046 -16.66 -15.28 2.23
N TRP A 1047 -16.43 -15.03 3.51
CA TRP A 1047 -15.19 -14.41 3.97
C TRP A 1047 -14.78 -14.90 5.35
N ARG A 1048 -13.53 -14.65 5.74
CA ARG A 1048 -13.03 -14.86 7.11
C ARG A 1048 -12.30 -13.63 7.62
N MET A 1049 -12.38 -13.38 8.92
CA MET A 1049 -11.57 -12.36 9.57
C MET A 1049 -10.16 -12.89 9.83
N GLY A 1050 -9.14 -12.40 9.12
CA GLY A 1050 -7.74 -12.76 9.37
C GLY A 1050 -7.50 -14.26 9.23
N ASP A 1051 -7.10 -14.92 10.33
CA ASP A 1051 -6.92 -16.38 10.42
C ASP A 1051 -8.01 -17.07 11.26
N ALA A 1052 -9.18 -16.43 11.38
CA ALA A 1052 -10.32 -17.04 12.06
C ALA A 1052 -10.67 -18.41 11.43
N SER A 1053 -10.97 -19.39 12.28
CA SER A 1053 -11.42 -20.71 11.85
C SER A 1053 -12.81 -20.68 11.21
N GLU A 1054 -13.64 -19.71 11.59
CA GLU A 1054 -15.03 -19.58 11.13
C GLU A 1054 -15.14 -18.77 9.83
N LEU A 1055 -15.90 -19.32 8.88
CA LEU A 1055 -16.38 -18.57 7.73
C LEU A 1055 -17.61 -17.74 8.10
N ARG A 1056 -17.70 -16.56 7.48
CA ARG A 1056 -18.75 -15.56 7.66
C ARG A 1056 -19.36 -15.24 6.30
N GLY A 1057 -20.64 -14.92 6.28
CA GLY A 1057 -21.42 -14.75 5.05
C GLY A 1057 -22.82 -15.30 5.24
N GLY A 1058 -23.57 -14.77 6.21
CA GLY A 1058 -24.84 -15.35 6.68
C GLY A 1058 -25.84 -15.61 5.56
N GLN A 1059 -26.03 -14.64 4.66
CA GLN A 1059 -26.91 -14.80 3.50
C GLN A 1059 -26.43 -15.93 2.58
N PHE A 1060 -25.15 -15.92 2.16
CA PHE A 1060 -24.57 -17.03 1.39
C PHE A 1060 -24.79 -18.39 2.07
N LEU A 1061 -24.50 -18.52 3.37
CA LEU A 1061 -24.62 -19.79 4.09
C LEU A 1061 -26.07 -20.27 4.21
N GLU A 1062 -27.03 -19.35 4.37
CA GLU A 1062 -28.46 -19.67 4.40
C GLU A 1062 -28.96 -20.13 3.03
N HIS A 1063 -28.57 -19.44 1.95
CA HIS A 1063 -28.90 -19.86 0.59
C HIS A 1063 -28.21 -21.18 0.18
N LEU A 1064 -26.95 -21.39 0.60
CA LEU A 1064 -26.24 -22.66 0.44
C LEU A 1064 -26.98 -23.80 1.17
N SER A 1065 -27.59 -23.55 2.33
CA SER A 1065 -28.42 -24.53 3.03
C SER A 1065 -29.63 -24.97 2.19
N VAL A 1066 -30.23 -24.05 1.42
CA VAL A 1066 -31.29 -24.39 0.47
C VAL A 1066 -30.76 -25.25 -0.68
N LEU A 1067 -29.60 -24.90 -1.25
CA LEU A 1067 -28.94 -25.75 -2.26
C LEU A 1067 -28.60 -27.14 -1.72
N ARG A 1068 -28.15 -27.26 -0.48
CA ARG A 1068 -27.92 -28.56 0.19
C ARG A 1068 -29.20 -29.38 0.33
N LYS A 1069 -30.34 -28.73 0.63
CA LYS A 1069 -31.64 -29.40 0.64
C LYS A 1069 -32.04 -29.86 -0.77
N PHE A 1070 -31.76 -29.05 -1.79
CA PHE A 1070 -32.03 -29.41 -3.18
C PHE A 1070 -31.18 -30.61 -3.63
N VAL A 1071 -29.87 -30.64 -3.33
CA VAL A 1071 -29.03 -31.83 -3.60
C VAL A 1071 -29.63 -33.08 -2.98
N ARG A 1072 -30.13 -33.01 -1.75
CA ARG A 1072 -30.81 -34.15 -1.09
C ARG A 1072 -32.10 -34.61 -1.78
N THR A 1073 -32.75 -33.76 -2.56
CA THR A 1073 -33.93 -34.18 -3.34
C THR A 1073 -33.57 -34.93 -4.61
N VAL A 1074 -32.39 -34.67 -5.19
CA VAL A 1074 -31.91 -35.35 -6.40
C VAL A 1074 -31.00 -36.53 -6.08
N GLU A 1075 -30.47 -36.62 -4.85
CA GLU A 1075 -29.48 -37.64 -4.50
C GLU A 1075 -30.01 -39.09 -4.58
N ALA A 1076 -31.33 -39.27 -4.40
CA ALA A 1076 -31.98 -40.58 -4.50
C ALA A 1076 -31.87 -41.20 -5.91
N GLU A 1077 -31.70 -40.38 -6.94
CA GLU A 1077 -31.60 -40.82 -8.35
C GLU A 1077 -30.21 -41.41 -8.66
N TYR A 1078 -29.17 -40.99 -7.94
CA TYR A 1078 -27.78 -41.28 -8.31
C TYR A 1078 -27.01 -42.06 -7.22
N LEU A 1079 -27.20 -41.73 -5.94
CA LEU A 1079 -26.44 -42.31 -4.82
C LEU A 1079 -26.50 -43.84 -4.69
N PRO A 1080 -27.55 -44.56 -5.15
CA PRO A 1080 -27.51 -46.01 -5.19
C PRO A 1080 -26.38 -46.60 -6.04
N GLU A 1081 -25.90 -45.87 -7.04
CA GLU A 1081 -24.89 -46.32 -7.99
C GLU A 1081 -23.60 -45.48 -7.93
N GLN A 1082 -23.69 -44.16 -7.72
CA GLN A 1082 -22.56 -43.24 -7.84
C GLN A 1082 -22.68 -41.99 -6.94
N SER A 1083 -21.56 -41.29 -6.69
CA SER A 1083 -21.59 -40.03 -5.93
C SER A 1083 -22.32 -38.92 -6.71
N VAL A 1084 -22.76 -37.87 -6.03
CA VAL A 1084 -23.51 -36.76 -6.66
C VAL A 1084 -22.71 -35.47 -6.60
N LEU A 1085 -22.69 -34.74 -7.70
CA LEU A 1085 -22.14 -33.39 -7.77
C LEU A 1085 -23.21 -32.44 -8.31
N LEU A 1086 -23.41 -31.34 -7.57
CA LEU A 1086 -24.17 -30.18 -8.04
C LEU A 1086 -23.22 -29.00 -8.24
N ILE A 1087 -23.39 -28.31 -9.35
CA ILE A 1087 -22.67 -27.09 -9.70
C ILE A 1087 -23.72 -25.99 -9.77
N GLY A 1088 -23.55 -24.92 -9.00
CA GLY A 1088 -24.51 -23.82 -8.95
C GLY A 1088 -23.88 -22.49 -9.35
N GLY A 1089 -24.70 -21.63 -9.96
CA GLY A 1089 -24.29 -20.34 -10.50
C GLY A 1089 -24.09 -20.41 -12.02
N GLN A 1090 -24.79 -19.55 -12.74
CA GLN A 1090 -24.81 -19.49 -14.21
C GLN A 1090 -23.40 -19.53 -14.83
N SER A 1091 -22.52 -18.64 -14.37
CA SER A 1091 -21.14 -18.51 -14.87
C SER A 1091 -20.33 -19.80 -14.70
N LEU A 1092 -20.54 -20.52 -13.60
CA LEU A 1092 -19.84 -21.76 -13.33
C LEU A 1092 -20.43 -22.93 -14.14
N VAL A 1093 -21.75 -22.97 -14.29
CA VAL A 1093 -22.45 -23.96 -15.13
C VAL A 1093 -22.00 -23.85 -16.58
N ASP A 1094 -21.91 -22.63 -17.13
CA ASP A 1094 -21.50 -22.41 -18.52
C ASP A 1094 -20.03 -22.81 -18.75
N VAL A 1095 -19.13 -22.43 -17.83
CA VAL A 1095 -17.72 -22.82 -17.88
C VAL A 1095 -17.57 -24.35 -17.84
N VAL A 1096 -18.30 -25.02 -16.95
CA VAL A 1096 -18.21 -26.47 -16.79
C VAL A 1096 -18.84 -27.22 -17.98
N THR A 1097 -19.95 -26.72 -18.53
CA THR A 1097 -20.59 -27.34 -19.70
C THR A 1097 -19.69 -27.30 -20.94
N SER A 1098 -18.80 -26.31 -21.04
CA SER A 1098 -17.84 -26.19 -22.14
C SER A 1098 -16.58 -27.07 -22.00
N ASP A 1099 -16.39 -27.74 -20.85
CA ASP A 1099 -15.15 -28.45 -20.50
C ASP A 1099 -15.44 -29.94 -20.22
N ALA A 1100 -14.88 -30.84 -21.04
CA ALA A 1100 -15.09 -32.29 -20.92
C ALA A 1100 -14.58 -32.89 -19.58
N ASN A 1101 -13.78 -32.15 -18.80
CA ASN A 1101 -13.03 -32.68 -17.66
C ASN A 1101 -13.77 -32.75 -16.32
N VAL A 1102 -14.97 -32.18 -16.18
CA VAL A 1102 -15.76 -32.30 -14.92
C VAL A 1102 -16.63 -33.57 -14.92
N GLY A 1103 -16.86 -34.13 -16.10
CA GLY A 1103 -17.38 -35.49 -16.32
C GLY A 1103 -18.59 -35.84 -15.45
N LEU A 1104 -19.74 -35.20 -15.66
CA LEU A 1104 -20.99 -35.62 -15.01
C LEU A 1104 -21.66 -36.72 -15.84
N VAL A 1105 -22.16 -37.77 -15.18
CA VAL A 1105 -23.03 -38.79 -15.76
C VAL A 1105 -24.47 -38.30 -15.72
N ASP A 1106 -25.15 -38.34 -16.87
CA ASP A 1106 -26.53 -37.88 -17.06
C ASP A 1106 -26.79 -36.47 -16.47
N PRO A 1107 -26.06 -35.45 -16.95
CA PRO A 1107 -26.18 -34.10 -16.39
C PRO A 1107 -27.54 -33.48 -16.67
N VAL A 1108 -28.18 -32.97 -15.62
CA VAL A 1108 -29.44 -32.24 -15.69
C VAL A 1108 -29.20 -30.77 -15.36
N ARG A 1109 -29.54 -29.89 -16.31
CA ARG A 1109 -29.50 -28.43 -16.14
C ARG A 1109 -30.90 -27.93 -15.78
N THR A 1110 -31.02 -27.20 -14.68
CA THR A 1110 -32.30 -26.64 -14.21
C THR A 1110 -32.05 -25.36 -13.40
N SER A 1111 -33.11 -24.70 -12.94
CA SER A 1111 -33.02 -23.60 -11.98
C SER A 1111 -33.69 -23.99 -10.66
N THR A 1112 -33.10 -23.55 -9.56
CA THR A 1112 -33.66 -23.74 -8.22
C THR A 1112 -33.85 -22.39 -7.54
N ARG A 1113 -35.03 -22.20 -6.96
CA ARG A 1113 -35.38 -20.97 -6.26
C ARG A 1113 -34.95 -21.07 -4.81
N THR A 1114 -34.05 -20.17 -4.40
CA THR A 1114 -33.63 -20.04 -3.01
C THR A 1114 -34.31 -18.81 -2.39
N GLU A 1115 -35.06 -19.00 -1.31
CA GLU A 1115 -35.77 -17.92 -0.61
C GLU A 1115 -35.35 -17.87 0.86
N VAL A 1116 -34.78 -16.73 1.26
CA VAL A 1116 -34.28 -16.48 2.61
C VAL A 1116 -34.61 -15.04 2.98
N ALA A 1117 -35.28 -14.82 4.12
CA ALA A 1117 -35.62 -13.48 4.63
C ALA A 1117 -36.22 -12.53 3.58
N PHE A 1118 -37.21 -13.01 2.78
CA PHE A 1118 -37.89 -12.28 1.70
C PHE A 1118 -37.04 -11.93 0.48
N ARG A 1119 -35.78 -12.38 0.41
CA ARG A 1119 -34.98 -12.34 -0.82
C ARG A 1119 -35.11 -13.66 -1.56
N THR A 1120 -35.61 -13.57 -2.79
CA THR A 1120 -35.63 -14.68 -3.73
C THR A 1120 -34.44 -14.56 -4.68
N CYS A 1121 -33.65 -15.62 -4.79
CA CYS A 1121 -32.62 -15.77 -5.81
C CYS A 1121 -32.90 -17.03 -6.62
N GLU A 1122 -33.00 -16.89 -7.94
CA GLU A 1122 -33.05 -18.01 -8.87
C GLU A 1122 -31.62 -18.40 -9.23
N VAL A 1123 -31.24 -19.62 -8.88
CA VAL A 1123 -29.88 -20.13 -9.05
C VAL A 1123 -29.92 -21.20 -10.13
N GLU A 1124 -29.20 -20.97 -11.23
CA GLU A 1124 -29.01 -22.02 -12.21
C GLU A 1124 -28.10 -23.12 -11.64
N VAL A 1125 -28.51 -24.37 -11.82
CA VAL A 1125 -27.78 -25.53 -11.33
C VAL A 1125 -27.63 -26.60 -12.41
N LEU A 1126 -26.47 -27.23 -12.42
CA LEU A 1126 -26.15 -28.41 -13.21
C LEU A 1126 -25.79 -29.52 -12.22
N TYR A 1127 -26.53 -30.62 -12.22
CA TYR A 1127 -26.22 -31.76 -11.36
C TYR A 1127 -26.18 -33.06 -12.13
N GLY A 1128 -25.47 -34.05 -11.60
CA GLY A 1128 -25.39 -35.39 -12.18
C GLY A 1128 -24.56 -36.33 -11.31
N GLY A 1129 -24.41 -37.55 -11.78
CA GLY A 1129 -23.57 -38.56 -11.15
C GLY A 1129 -22.08 -38.28 -11.37
N VAL A 1130 -21.25 -38.61 -10.38
CA VAL A 1130 -19.80 -38.62 -10.52
C VAL A 1130 -19.39 -39.99 -11.07
N PRO A 1131 -18.74 -40.08 -12.24
CA PRO A 1131 -18.41 -41.33 -12.91
C PRO A 1131 -17.51 -42.19 -12.02
N GLU A 1132 -17.48 -43.50 -12.25
CA GLU A 1132 -16.62 -44.44 -11.49
C GLU A 1132 -15.20 -44.59 -12.09
N ARG A 1133 -14.97 -44.02 -13.29
CA ARG A 1133 -13.66 -43.82 -13.93
C ARG A 1133 -13.76 -42.67 -14.93
N LEU A 1134 -12.82 -41.73 -14.90
CA LEU A 1134 -12.59 -40.85 -16.05
C LEU A 1134 -12.10 -41.74 -17.21
N GLN A 1135 -12.79 -41.74 -18.35
CA GLN A 1135 -12.22 -42.30 -19.57
C GLN A 1135 -10.97 -41.45 -19.88
N GLU A 1136 -9.79 -42.06 -19.85
CA GLU A 1136 -8.60 -41.46 -20.44
C GLU A 1136 -8.88 -41.27 -21.93
N SER A 1137 -9.17 -40.03 -22.33
CA SER A 1137 -9.17 -39.65 -23.74
C SER A 1137 -7.72 -39.58 -24.20
N ASP A 1138 -7.36 -40.44 -25.16
CA ASP A 1138 -6.13 -40.33 -25.97
C ASP A 1138 -5.99 -38.96 -26.65
#